data_AF-A0A2E6VN55-F1
#
_entry.id   AF-A0A2E6VN55-F1
#
_cell.length_a   1.000
_cell.length_b   1.000
_cell.length_c   1.000
_cell.angle_alpha   90.00
_cell.angle_beta   90.00
_cell.angle_gamma   90.00
#
_symmetry.space_group_name_H-M   'P 1'
#
loop_
_entity.id
_entity.type
_entity.pdbx_description
1 polymer ?
#
loop_
_entity_poly.entity_id
_entity_poly.type
_entity_poly.pdbx_seq_one_letter_code
_entity_poly.pdbx_strand_id
1 'polypeptide(L)'
;MKTKIKLNILSIFVFSATISGCQLEQLFPEKVADGVARLTIRNAGNIVSLITDNAACGFASEMAKASRQTIGDMGKEGTVIETVSNCVLSFPQETVLSTDCHGVQTRVRGTVTVSAVRTLEGVLTGSDESPALPMRPDPMVMELTAEFDNFWVGNDDNGLEQKTGTMTWTVMPHVAVSKSLGVCATPTMDLTFQDVAYSNVSARAASDGSEFDVEIPSSLLNAQLGKWDDDENMLSGTITVWESNQTVPNDGLGLDPEYGAQTFRDSYTCAEANPDLALPVSYECPSLAPRLAEGAAPLSLQAFGQLVDEIDLAEDCGFSAPHILNNPTVTGTLGERGGTATWTISQPCTVTWSQPTVIDEDCNGVKTYALGSVTGTGTKTLKGYVSGDPAEPIVPDSWMPATVQMNLNFDNMSVWTSNVDRTFTVLSGEMDGQIQPRTEMDESLGVCSLKIPTVTFTDMGLSEMDILIENEGVSLSAFIDSGLINAQSGQLGHLENWLSGDMLVDGEEVALPLAGKEPIFNPDYDRATHYDAFDCKENFKKVENDEACDFSQGIGENTARLLVQSLGHIASMVNDSNDGGFEDMSVLVIPEEAEGAAGEMGSLTHATDLCVVGGTPEARVFDSDCEQTDSIVSGTAHVIANRHVTGLREDIIDLSFLESILDIFGAQDAMKSITPASQEAVTITIDSADLTDFVSYTLARGEMDPVGSLTLHKGDIKGVVRPLMQERSGSPGTYDIPTPVAFIEGLEIFNAEATLIGEGKTFKVNIEYAYLDAQNGKRNGEGNHMSGRIKVNGKMVTIADGTILNPDFDQEAFNNTYICEEGLSSVIE
;
A
#
# COMPACT_ATOMS: atom_id res chain seq x y z
N MET A 1 -16.61 10.60 -92.10
CA MET A 1 -15.48 10.21 -92.97
C MET A 1 -14.85 8.99 -92.32
N LYS A 2 -15.14 7.73 -92.69
CA LYS A 2 -14.91 6.99 -93.95
C LYS A 2 -13.45 7.00 -94.42
N THR A 3 -12.66 6.05 -93.92
CA THR A 3 -11.59 5.42 -94.69
C THR A 3 -11.68 3.92 -94.49
N LYS A 4 -12.24 3.23 -95.50
CA LYS A 4 -12.28 1.78 -95.62
C LYS A 4 -11.00 1.35 -96.32
N ILE A 5 -10.22 0.45 -95.71
CA ILE A 5 -9.23 -0.35 -96.42
C ILE A 5 -9.81 -1.76 -96.55
N LYS A 6 -10.08 -2.15 -97.80
CA LYS A 6 -10.33 -3.53 -98.20
C LYS A 6 -8.98 -4.20 -98.37
N LEU A 7 -8.75 -5.34 -97.71
CA LEU A 7 -7.70 -6.28 -98.14
C LEU A 7 -8.28 -7.69 -98.24
N ASN A 8 -7.81 -8.39 -99.27
CA ASN A 8 -8.43 -9.53 -99.91
C ASN A 8 -8.44 -10.80 -99.06
N ILE A 9 -9.54 -11.53 -99.23
CA ILE A 9 -9.73 -12.93 -98.89
C ILE A 9 -8.68 -13.77 -99.64
N LEU A 10 -7.73 -14.34 -98.90
CA LEU A 10 -6.95 -15.48 -99.35
C LEU A 10 -7.46 -16.69 -98.56
N SER A 11 -8.23 -17.53 -99.25
CA SER A 11 -8.68 -18.83 -98.75
C SER A 11 -7.48 -19.75 -98.57
N ILE A 12 -6.93 -19.80 -97.36
CA ILE A 12 -6.05 -20.87 -96.92
C ILE A 12 -6.94 -22.01 -96.44
N PHE A 13 -6.79 -23.16 -97.10
CA PHE A 13 -7.28 -24.45 -96.64
C PHE A 13 -6.71 -24.71 -95.23
N VAL A 14 -7.51 -24.45 -94.19
CA VAL A 14 -7.21 -24.90 -92.83
C VAL A 14 -7.60 -26.38 -92.78
N PHE A 15 -6.57 -27.23 -92.77
CA PHE A 15 -6.71 -28.61 -92.33
C PHE A 15 -7.20 -28.56 -90.87
N SER A 16 -8.49 -28.84 -90.64
CA SER A 16 -9.01 -29.20 -89.32
C SER A 16 -8.45 -30.57 -88.94
N ALA A 17 -7.17 -30.62 -88.61
CA ALA A 17 -6.67 -31.60 -87.67
C ALA A 17 -7.16 -31.11 -86.31
N THR A 18 -8.09 -31.84 -85.70
CA THR A 18 -8.31 -31.77 -84.25
C THR A 18 -7.01 -32.22 -83.58
N ILE A 19 -6.06 -31.31 -83.46
CA ILE A 19 -4.88 -31.46 -82.60
C ILE A 19 -5.40 -31.22 -81.18
N SER A 20 -6.21 -32.14 -80.68
CA SER A 20 -6.78 -32.12 -79.33
C SER A 20 -5.73 -32.52 -78.28
N GLY A 21 -4.55 -31.91 -78.33
CA GLY A 21 -3.45 -32.29 -77.44
C GLY A 21 -2.12 -31.57 -77.60
N CYS A 22 -1.99 -30.55 -78.45
CA CYS A 22 -0.83 -29.64 -78.33
C CYS A 22 -1.18 -28.62 -77.25
N GLN A 23 -0.63 -28.80 -76.05
CA GLN A 23 -0.57 -27.75 -75.03
C GLN A 23 0.23 -26.59 -75.65
N LEU A 24 -0.46 -25.55 -76.11
CA LEU A 24 0.14 -24.35 -76.71
C LEU A 24 1.10 -23.67 -75.74
N GLU A 25 0.91 -23.89 -74.45
CA GLU A 25 1.70 -23.40 -73.34
C GLU A 25 3.13 -23.96 -73.35
N GLN A 26 3.34 -25.19 -73.86
CA GLN A 26 4.68 -25.78 -74.01
C GLN A 26 5.57 -25.03 -75.01
N LEU A 27 4.98 -24.18 -75.87
CA LEU A 27 5.74 -23.32 -76.77
C LEU A 27 6.31 -22.07 -76.08
N PHE A 28 5.90 -21.80 -74.84
CA PHE A 28 6.31 -20.64 -74.06
C PHE A 28 6.76 -21.03 -72.63
N PRO A 29 7.74 -21.94 -72.50
CA PRO A 29 8.19 -22.44 -71.20
C PRO A 29 8.66 -21.30 -70.28
N GLU A 30 9.18 -20.21 -70.82
CA GLU A 30 9.61 -19.03 -70.06
C GLU A 30 8.46 -18.33 -69.34
N LYS A 31 7.29 -18.17 -69.99
CA LYS A 31 6.11 -17.53 -69.37
C LYS A 31 5.47 -18.43 -68.33
N VAL A 32 5.44 -19.73 -68.63
CA VAL A 32 4.92 -20.73 -67.70
C VAL A 32 5.84 -20.83 -66.48
N ALA A 33 7.15 -20.82 -66.66
CA ALA A 33 8.12 -20.80 -65.58
C ALA A 33 7.92 -19.58 -64.66
N ASP A 34 7.77 -18.38 -65.21
CA ASP A 34 7.51 -17.17 -64.44
C ASP A 34 6.21 -17.29 -63.61
N GLY A 35 5.09 -17.67 -64.24
CA GLY A 35 3.81 -17.83 -63.54
C GLY A 35 3.85 -18.90 -62.45
N VAL A 36 4.43 -20.07 -62.76
CA VAL A 36 4.55 -21.18 -61.81
C VAL A 36 5.47 -20.80 -60.65
N ALA A 37 6.59 -20.11 -60.88
CA ALA A 37 7.49 -19.66 -59.82
C ALA A 37 6.79 -18.71 -58.83
N ARG A 38 5.98 -17.76 -59.33
CA ARG A 38 5.21 -16.84 -58.47
C ARG A 38 4.17 -17.55 -57.63
N LEU A 39 3.38 -18.42 -58.26
CA LEU A 39 2.40 -19.23 -57.57
C LEU A 39 3.05 -20.20 -56.56
N THR A 40 4.27 -20.67 -56.83
CA THR A 40 5.06 -21.50 -55.91
C THR A 40 5.37 -20.74 -54.62
N ILE A 41 5.89 -19.52 -54.71
CA ILE A 41 6.17 -18.68 -53.53
C ILE A 41 4.89 -18.38 -52.77
N ARG A 42 3.78 -18.09 -53.47
CA ARG A 42 2.47 -17.90 -52.84
C ARG A 42 2.03 -19.15 -52.06
N ASN A 43 2.14 -20.34 -52.64
CA ASN A 43 1.79 -21.59 -51.96
C ASN A 43 2.70 -21.83 -50.75
N ALA A 44 4.01 -21.57 -50.88
CA ALA A 44 4.96 -21.67 -49.78
C ALA A 44 4.57 -20.76 -48.59
N GLY A 45 4.26 -19.49 -48.85
CA GLY A 45 3.80 -18.56 -47.81
C GLY A 45 2.49 -18.98 -47.14
N ASN A 46 1.53 -19.52 -47.90
CA ASN A 46 0.28 -20.02 -47.34
C ASN A 46 0.47 -21.28 -46.48
N ILE A 47 1.41 -22.17 -46.84
CA ILE A 47 1.76 -23.33 -46.01
C ILE A 47 2.38 -22.88 -44.68
N VAL A 48 3.18 -21.81 -44.69
CA VAL A 48 3.78 -21.23 -43.48
C VAL A 48 2.69 -20.73 -42.52
N SER A 49 1.71 -19.96 -43.02
CA SER A 49 0.56 -19.55 -42.18
C SER A 49 -0.22 -20.75 -41.65
N LEU A 50 -0.53 -21.72 -42.52
CA LEU A 50 -1.24 -22.94 -42.13
C LEU A 50 -0.53 -23.74 -41.04
N ILE A 51 0.80 -23.91 -41.13
CA ILE A 51 1.54 -24.72 -40.17
C ILE A 51 1.76 -23.97 -38.84
N THR A 52 1.87 -22.64 -38.87
CA THR A 52 1.99 -21.83 -37.66
C THR A 52 0.73 -21.93 -36.80
N ASP A 53 -0.45 -21.75 -37.40
CA ASP A 53 -1.71 -21.61 -36.66
C ASP A 53 -2.42 -22.95 -36.37
N ASN A 54 -1.90 -24.07 -36.87
CA ASN A 54 -2.56 -25.36 -36.73
C ASN A 54 -2.35 -25.99 -35.34
N ALA A 55 -3.37 -25.94 -34.50
CA ALA A 55 -3.33 -26.54 -33.15
C ALA A 55 -3.35 -28.09 -33.14
N ALA A 56 -3.63 -28.76 -34.26
CA ALA A 56 -3.73 -30.23 -34.30
C ALA A 56 -2.36 -30.89 -34.52
N CYS A 57 -1.53 -30.35 -35.41
CA CYS A 57 -0.19 -30.88 -35.69
C CYS A 57 0.87 -29.83 -36.03
N GLY A 58 0.51 -28.54 -36.13
CA GLY A 58 1.43 -27.44 -36.42
C GLY A 58 2.15 -26.89 -35.20
N PHE A 59 2.73 -25.69 -35.31
CA PHE A 59 3.48 -25.05 -34.22
C PHE A 59 2.60 -24.66 -33.03
N ALA A 60 1.32 -24.40 -33.25
CA ALA A 60 0.34 -24.21 -32.17
C ALA A 60 -0.06 -25.51 -31.44
N SER A 61 0.40 -26.69 -31.89
CA SER A 61 0.05 -27.97 -31.27
C SER A 61 0.89 -28.27 -30.02
N GLU A 62 0.30 -29.00 -29.06
CA GLU A 62 1.00 -29.49 -27.86
C GLU A 62 2.20 -30.37 -28.21
N MET A 63 2.17 -31.07 -29.35
CA MET A 63 3.32 -31.86 -29.81
C MET A 63 4.51 -30.99 -30.22
N ALA A 64 4.26 -29.85 -30.86
CA ALA A 64 5.31 -28.89 -31.22
C ALA A 64 5.83 -28.16 -29.98
N LYS A 65 4.94 -27.74 -29.08
CA LYS A 65 5.33 -27.16 -27.78
C LYS A 65 6.17 -28.14 -26.95
N ALA A 66 5.82 -29.43 -26.94
CA ALA A 66 6.58 -30.47 -26.26
C ALA A 66 7.91 -30.82 -26.94
N SER A 67 8.10 -30.48 -28.22
CA SER A 67 9.38 -30.65 -28.92
C SER A 67 10.33 -29.47 -28.73
N ARG A 68 9.86 -28.41 -28.06
CA ARG A 68 10.60 -27.18 -27.83
C ARG A 68 11.92 -27.44 -27.11
N GLN A 69 12.99 -26.88 -27.67
CA GLN A 69 14.30 -26.80 -27.06
C GLN A 69 14.64 -25.33 -26.86
N THR A 70 14.94 -24.96 -25.61
CA THR A 70 15.36 -23.62 -25.26
C THR A 70 16.86 -23.64 -24.98
N ILE A 71 17.60 -22.77 -25.67
CA ILE A 71 19.06 -22.61 -25.54
C ILE A 71 19.32 -21.21 -25.03
N GLY A 72 19.80 -21.09 -23.79
CA GLY A 72 20.03 -19.83 -23.11
C GLY A 72 19.44 -19.83 -21.70
N ASP A 73 19.71 -18.77 -20.95
CA ASP A 73 19.10 -18.55 -19.63
C ASP A 73 17.81 -17.74 -19.78
N MET A 74 16.84 -18.04 -18.92
CA MET A 74 15.60 -17.28 -18.78
C MET A 74 15.87 -15.80 -18.55
N GLY A 75 15.13 -14.94 -19.25
CA GLY A 75 15.25 -13.49 -19.19
C GLY A 75 16.41 -12.91 -20.02
N LYS A 76 17.27 -13.73 -20.61
CA LYS A 76 18.41 -13.31 -21.44
C LYS A 76 18.21 -13.67 -22.90
N GLU A 77 19.07 -13.15 -23.77
CA GLU A 77 19.11 -13.57 -25.17
C GLU A 77 19.35 -15.09 -25.28
N GLY A 78 18.56 -15.73 -26.13
CA GLY A 78 18.64 -17.15 -26.39
C GLY A 78 17.88 -17.54 -27.65
N THR A 79 17.70 -18.84 -27.80
CA THR A 79 17.08 -19.43 -28.99
C THR A 79 16.05 -20.47 -28.58
N VAL A 80 14.88 -20.41 -29.21
CA VAL A 80 13.80 -21.40 -29.08
C VAL A 80 13.73 -22.17 -30.39
N ILE A 81 13.87 -23.49 -30.32
CA ILE A 81 13.77 -24.39 -31.48
C ILE A 81 12.57 -25.29 -31.28
N GLU A 82 11.65 -25.30 -32.24
CA GLU A 82 10.49 -26.17 -32.25
C GLU A 82 10.47 -27.01 -33.52
N THR A 83 10.02 -28.26 -33.39
CA THR A 83 9.95 -29.19 -34.52
C THR A 83 8.54 -29.70 -34.71
N VAL A 84 8.06 -29.60 -35.94
CA VAL A 84 6.85 -30.25 -36.44
C VAL A 84 7.27 -31.36 -37.39
N SER A 85 6.77 -32.57 -37.17
CA SER A 85 7.09 -33.73 -38.01
C SER A 85 5.82 -34.32 -38.63
N ASN A 86 5.80 -34.41 -39.96
CA ASN A 86 4.73 -35.06 -40.74
C ASN A 86 3.31 -34.56 -40.40
N CYS A 87 3.12 -33.25 -40.22
CA CYS A 87 1.81 -32.66 -40.01
C CYS A 87 0.99 -32.72 -41.31
N VAL A 88 -0.11 -33.47 -41.27
CA VAL A 88 -1.00 -33.64 -42.43
C VAL A 88 -2.10 -32.58 -42.39
N LEU A 89 -2.03 -31.64 -43.32
CA LEU A 89 -3.03 -30.60 -43.54
C LEU A 89 -3.96 -31.07 -44.67
N SER A 90 -5.22 -31.36 -44.36
CA SER A 90 -6.18 -31.90 -45.33
C SER A 90 -7.44 -31.04 -45.45
N PHE A 91 -7.73 -30.63 -46.68
CA PHE A 91 -8.83 -29.77 -47.07
C PHE A 91 -9.66 -30.50 -48.15
N PRO A 92 -10.61 -31.36 -47.76
CA PRO A 92 -11.35 -32.21 -48.70
C PRO A 92 -12.22 -31.40 -49.67
N GLN A 93 -12.51 -30.15 -49.33
CA GLN A 93 -13.19 -29.17 -50.17
C GLN A 93 -12.46 -27.84 -50.11
N GLU A 94 -12.74 -27.00 -51.08
CA GLU A 94 -12.21 -25.64 -51.13
C GLU A 94 -12.62 -24.84 -49.89
N THR A 95 -11.61 -24.37 -49.15
CA THR A 95 -11.75 -23.71 -47.85
C THR A 95 -11.08 -22.34 -47.95
N VAL A 96 -11.75 -21.30 -47.45
CA VAL A 96 -11.12 -19.96 -47.34
C VAL A 96 -10.07 -20.04 -46.23
N LEU A 97 -8.81 -19.83 -46.60
CA LEU A 97 -7.68 -19.81 -45.68
C LEU A 97 -7.57 -18.45 -44.98
N SER A 98 -7.57 -17.38 -45.77
CA SER A 98 -7.46 -16.01 -45.28
C SER A 98 -8.30 -15.06 -46.12
N THR A 99 -8.67 -13.93 -45.53
CA THR A 99 -9.29 -12.80 -46.22
C THR A 99 -8.48 -11.56 -45.85
N ASP A 100 -7.92 -10.88 -46.85
CA ASP A 100 -7.13 -9.66 -46.60
C ASP A 100 -8.03 -8.46 -46.23
N CYS A 101 -7.41 -7.33 -45.86
CA CYS A 101 -8.15 -6.10 -45.53
C CYS A 101 -8.98 -5.53 -46.70
N HIS A 102 -8.81 -6.02 -47.92
CA HIS A 102 -9.57 -5.62 -49.11
C HIS A 102 -10.70 -6.62 -49.45
N GLY A 103 -10.87 -7.69 -48.67
CA GLY A 103 -11.87 -8.73 -48.89
C GLY A 103 -11.44 -9.80 -49.90
N VAL A 104 -10.18 -9.80 -50.36
CA VAL A 104 -9.65 -10.82 -51.26
C VAL A 104 -9.45 -12.11 -50.46
N GLN A 105 -10.08 -13.18 -50.94
CA GLN A 105 -10.01 -14.49 -50.30
C GLN A 105 -8.91 -15.34 -50.93
N THR A 106 -8.03 -15.87 -50.08
CA THR A 106 -7.15 -16.99 -50.46
C THR A 106 -7.84 -18.29 -50.08
N ARG A 107 -7.91 -19.24 -51.01
CA ARG A 107 -8.61 -20.52 -50.86
C ARG A 107 -7.62 -21.67 -51.01
N VAL A 108 -7.90 -22.77 -50.31
CA VAL A 108 -7.09 -24.00 -50.32
C VAL A 108 -7.95 -25.26 -50.48
N ARG A 109 -7.43 -26.30 -51.15
CA ARG A 109 -8.00 -27.66 -51.20
C ARG A 109 -6.90 -28.72 -51.31
N GLY A 110 -7.24 -29.98 -51.08
CA GLY A 110 -6.30 -31.11 -51.19
C GLY A 110 -5.55 -31.41 -49.89
N THR A 111 -4.44 -32.13 -49.98
CA THR A 111 -3.66 -32.54 -48.81
C THR A 111 -2.18 -32.21 -48.97
N VAL A 112 -1.55 -31.68 -47.93
CA VAL A 112 -0.11 -31.48 -47.86
C VAL A 112 0.42 -32.01 -46.53
N THR A 113 1.52 -32.76 -46.58
CA THR A 113 2.23 -33.24 -45.39
C THR A 113 3.45 -32.38 -45.18
N VAL A 114 3.55 -31.69 -44.04
CA VAL A 114 4.60 -30.71 -43.75
C VAL A 114 5.45 -31.19 -42.57
N SER A 115 6.76 -31.12 -42.73
CA SER A 115 7.72 -31.15 -41.62
C SER A 115 8.45 -29.83 -41.58
N ALA A 116 8.61 -29.25 -40.39
CA ALA A 116 9.19 -27.93 -40.24
C ALA A 116 10.02 -27.83 -38.96
N VAL A 117 11.10 -27.06 -39.02
CA VAL A 117 11.87 -26.60 -37.85
C VAL A 117 11.71 -25.09 -37.78
N ARG A 118 11.28 -24.58 -36.63
CA ARG A 118 11.17 -23.15 -36.34
C ARG A 118 12.24 -22.78 -35.32
N THR A 119 13.08 -21.83 -35.68
CA THR A 119 14.10 -21.25 -34.80
C THR A 119 13.72 -19.80 -34.56
N LEU A 120 13.53 -19.42 -33.29
CA LEU A 120 13.21 -18.07 -32.86
C LEU A 120 14.31 -17.56 -31.91
N GLU A 121 14.97 -16.47 -32.29
CA GLU A 121 16.00 -15.81 -31.49
C GLU A 121 15.43 -14.57 -30.80
N GLY A 122 15.78 -14.36 -29.53
CA GLY A 122 15.29 -13.24 -28.74
C GLY A 122 15.52 -13.42 -27.25
N VAL A 123 14.94 -12.55 -26.44
CA VAL A 123 14.97 -12.66 -24.97
C VAL A 123 14.00 -13.74 -24.52
N LEU A 124 14.51 -14.79 -23.87
CA LEU A 124 13.72 -15.93 -23.43
C LEU A 124 12.78 -15.53 -22.29
N THR A 125 11.49 -15.79 -22.44
CA THR A 125 10.48 -15.36 -21.44
C THR A 125 9.98 -16.48 -20.54
N GLY A 126 10.19 -17.74 -20.94
CA GLY A 126 9.58 -18.93 -20.33
C GLY A 126 8.07 -19.04 -20.46
N SER A 127 7.40 -18.07 -21.08
CA SER A 127 5.99 -18.18 -21.43
C SER A 127 5.82 -19.22 -22.54
N ASP A 128 4.84 -20.11 -22.38
CA ASP A 128 4.54 -21.10 -23.42
C ASP A 128 3.98 -20.48 -24.71
N GLU A 129 3.27 -19.36 -24.57
CA GLU A 129 2.64 -18.65 -25.68
C GLU A 129 3.60 -17.66 -26.36
N SER A 130 4.60 -17.15 -25.64
CA SER A 130 5.56 -16.18 -26.17
C SER A 130 6.98 -16.47 -25.71
N PRO A 131 7.57 -17.64 -26.08
CA PRO A 131 8.76 -18.18 -25.44
C PRO A 131 10.03 -17.34 -25.63
N ALA A 132 10.06 -16.45 -26.62
CA ALA A 132 11.09 -15.45 -26.78
C ALA A 132 10.53 -14.13 -27.34
N LEU A 133 11.04 -12.99 -26.84
CA LEU A 133 10.78 -11.65 -27.38
C LEU A 133 11.88 -11.28 -28.39
N PRO A 134 11.54 -11.03 -29.66
CA PRO A 134 12.52 -10.62 -30.65
C PRO A 134 13.27 -9.32 -30.31
N MET A 135 14.60 -9.36 -30.41
CA MET A 135 15.47 -8.18 -30.28
C MET A 135 15.88 -7.58 -31.62
N ARG A 136 15.52 -8.26 -32.71
CA ARG A 136 15.78 -7.84 -34.09
C ARG A 136 14.55 -8.14 -34.95
N PRO A 137 14.42 -7.47 -36.11
CA PRO A 137 13.23 -7.59 -36.94
C PRO A 137 13.15 -8.90 -37.74
N ASP A 138 14.24 -9.66 -37.87
CA ASP A 138 14.33 -10.98 -38.50
C ASP A 138 14.70 -12.09 -37.48
N PRO A 139 13.93 -12.26 -36.40
CA PRO A 139 14.28 -13.15 -35.30
C PRO A 139 13.99 -14.62 -35.61
N MET A 140 13.17 -14.88 -36.62
CA MET A 140 12.56 -16.17 -36.86
C MET A 140 13.00 -16.73 -38.21
N VAL A 141 13.50 -17.96 -38.19
CA VAL A 141 13.83 -18.75 -39.36
C VAL A 141 13.02 -20.04 -39.31
N MET A 142 12.35 -20.38 -40.40
CA MET A 142 11.67 -21.66 -40.54
C MET A 142 12.21 -22.42 -41.73
N GLU A 143 12.62 -23.66 -41.51
CA GLU A 143 13.03 -24.62 -42.53
C GLU A 143 11.90 -25.62 -42.74
N LEU A 144 11.33 -25.68 -43.94
CA LEU A 144 10.16 -26.49 -44.24
C LEU A 144 10.43 -27.51 -45.33
N THR A 145 9.79 -28.67 -45.19
CA THR A 145 9.65 -29.70 -46.22
C THR A 145 8.17 -30.05 -46.36
N ALA A 146 7.65 -30.00 -47.58
CA ALA A 146 6.27 -30.37 -47.89
C ALA A 146 6.21 -31.49 -48.93
N GLU A 147 5.33 -32.47 -48.70
CA GLU A 147 4.92 -33.47 -49.69
C GLU A 147 3.46 -33.23 -50.09
N PHE A 148 3.19 -33.15 -51.40
CA PHE A 148 1.87 -32.78 -51.91
C PHE A 148 1.04 -33.98 -52.35
N ASP A 149 -0.27 -33.89 -52.09
CA ASP A 149 -1.31 -34.75 -52.64
C ASP A 149 -2.51 -33.89 -53.07
N ASN A 150 -2.50 -33.48 -54.34
CA ASN A 150 -3.52 -32.62 -54.95
C ASN A 150 -3.76 -31.30 -54.18
N PHE A 151 -2.71 -30.75 -53.56
CA PHE A 151 -2.78 -29.53 -52.77
C PHE A 151 -2.86 -28.30 -53.69
N TRP A 152 -3.95 -27.57 -53.63
CA TRP A 152 -4.16 -26.36 -54.43
C TRP A 152 -4.31 -25.16 -53.51
N VAL A 153 -3.68 -24.05 -53.92
CA VAL A 153 -3.86 -22.73 -53.32
C VAL A 153 -4.15 -21.73 -54.44
N GLY A 154 -5.18 -20.92 -54.25
CA GLY A 154 -5.54 -19.90 -55.21
C GLY A 154 -6.62 -18.93 -54.78
N ASN A 155 -6.95 -18.04 -55.70
CA ASN A 155 -8.17 -17.24 -55.69
C ASN A 155 -9.03 -17.66 -56.89
N ASP A 156 -10.18 -17.00 -57.08
CA ASP A 156 -11.23 -17.48 -57.99
C ASP A 156 -10.74 -17.81 -59.42
N ASP A 157 -9.76 -17.08 -59.96
CA ASP A 157 -9.26 -17.29 -61.33
C ASP A 157 -7.77 -17.72 -61.43
N ASN A 158 -6.98 -17.66 -60.35
CA ASN A 158 -5.54 -17.95 -60.37
C ASN A 158 -5.10 -18.91 -59.26
N GLY A 159 -4.56 -20.06 -59.65
CA GLY A 159 -4.28 -21.17 -58.73
C GLY A 159 -3.12 -22.06 -59.16
N LEU A 160 -2.48 -22.72 -58.18
CA LEU A 160 -1.52 -23.79 -58.44
C LEU A 160 -1.90 -25.00 -57.60
N GLU A 161 -2.25 -26.10 -58.27
CA GLU A 161 -2.46 -27.42 -57.68
C GLU A 161 -1.18 -28.25 -57.82
N GLN A 162 -0.48 -28.49 -56.72
CA GLN A 162 0.61 -29.45 -56.63
C GLN A 162 0.02 -30.85 -56.43
N LYS A 163 0.05 -31.69 -57.47
CA LYS A 163 -0.53 -33.03 -57.44
C LYS A 163 0.32 -34.00 -56.64
N THR A 164 1.62 -33.99 -56.88
CA THR A 164 2.60 -34.89 -56.26
C THR A 164 3.97 -34.21 -56.20
N GLY A 165 4.89 -34.78 -55.41
CA GLY A 165 6.29 -34.39 -55.31
C GLY A 165 6.59 -33.67 -54.00
N THR A 166 7.82 -33.15 -53.86
CA THR A 166 8.25 -32.48 -52.64
C THR A 166 8.81 -31.08 -52.88
N MET A 167 8.69 -30.22 -51.88
CA MET A 167 9.27 -28.88 -51.85
C MET A 167 10.01 -28.66 -50.53
N THR A 168 11.22 -28.12 -50.60
CA THR A 168 11.97 -27.65 -49.42
C THR A 168 12.22 -26.16 -49.55
N TRP A 169 12.15 -25.42 -48.46
CA TRP A 169 12.47 -23.98 -48.46
C TRP A 169 12.76 -23.46 -47.06
N THR A 170 13.44 -22.33 -47.01
CA THR A 170 13.61 -21.52 -45.81
C THR A 170 12.77 -20.24 -45.94
N VAL A 171 12.08 -19.86 -44.88
CA VAL A 171 11.36 -18.58 -44.80
C VAL A 171 11.79 -17.82 -43.55
N MET A 172 11.92 -16.51 -43.68
CA MET A 172 12.24 -15.58 -42.59
C MET A 172 11.15 -14.52 -42.53
N PRO A 173 10.16 -14.68 -41.63
CA PRO A 173 9.17 -13.64 -41.40
C PRO A 173 9.75 -12.48 -40.61
N HIS A 174 9.42 -11.26 -41.04
CA HIS A 174 9.86 -10.05 -40.38
C HIS A 174 8.82 -9.57 -39.36
N VAL A 175 9.29 -9.19 -38.18
CA VAL A 175 8.47 -8.64 -37.10
C VAL A 175 8.66 -7.13 -37.01
N ALA A 176 7.58 -6.43 -36.73
CA ALA A 176 7.56 -5.01 -36.48
C ALA A 176 7.25 -4.72 -35.00
N VAL A 177 7.39 -3.44 -34.63
CA VAL A 177 7.11 -2.96 -33.28
C VAL A 177 5.65 -3.22 -32.92
N SER A 178 5.45 -3.91 -31.79
CA SER A 178 4.18 -4.10 -31.11
C SER A 178 3.79 -2.80 -30.38
N LYS A 179 2.52 -2.44 -30.47
CA LYS A 179 1.92 -1.28 -29.82
C LYS A 179 1.81 -1.48 -28.31
N SER A 180 1.45 -2.69 -27.87
CA SER A 180 1.33 -3.02 -26.45
C SER A 180 2.71 -3.18 -25.80
N LEU A 181 3.60 -3.96 -26.41
CA LEU A 181 4.91 -4.28 -25.83
C LEU A 181 5.95 -3.19 -26.08
N GLY A 182 5.85 -2.43 -27.18
CA GLY A 182 6.83 -1.44 -27.56
C GLY A 182 8.15 -2.03 -28.10
N VAL A 183 8.18 -3.34 -28.35
CA VAL A 183 9.32 -4.05 -28.97
C VAL A 183 8.89 -4.77 -30.23
N CYS A 184 9.86 -5.23 -31.02
CA CYS A 184 9.59 -6.10 -32.16
C CYS A 184 8.96 -7.40 -31.70
N ALA A 185 7.67 -7.59 -31.96
CA ALA A 185 6.97 -8.82 -31.55
C ALA A 185 5.80 -9.15 -32.49
N THR A 186 5.39 -8.22 -33.34
CA THR A 186 4.24 -8.38 -34.19
C THR A 186 4.68 -8.86 -35.57
N PRO A 187 4.33 -10.08 -36.01
CA PRO A 187 4.68 -10.55 -37.34
C PRO A 187 4.02 -9.69 -38.41
N THR A 188 4.75 -9.43 -39.50
CA THR A 188 4.26 -8.71 -40.68
C THR A 188 4.12 -9.66 -41.86
N MET A 189 3.53 -9.19 -42.95
CA MET A 189 3.46 -9.96 -44.21
C MET A 189 4.75 -9.83 -45.04
N ASP A 190 5.74 -9.08 -44.57
CA ASP A 190 7.04 -8.97 -45.20
C ASP A 190 7.84 -10.26 -44.90
N LEU A 191 8.11 -11.05 -45.94
CA LEU A 191 8.69 -12.40 -45.84
C LEU A 191 9.85 -12.55 -46.82
N THR A 192 10.99 -13.06 -46.34
CA THR A 192 12.09 -13.50 -47.21
C THR A 192 12.04 -15.01 -47.40
N PHE A 193 12.04 -15.47 -48.65
CA PHE A 193 12.11 -16.88 -49.03
C PHE A 193 13.47 -17.19 -49.62
N GLN A 194 14.08 -18.28 -49.15
CA GLN A 194 15.36 -18.77 -49.64
C GLN A 194 15.28 -20.25 -50.01
N ASP A 195 16.06 -20.62 -51.02
CA ASP A 195 16.29 -22.02 -51.43
C ASP A 195 15.00 -22.80 -51.68
N VAL A 196 13.98 -22.16 -52.29
CA VAL A 196 12.70 -22.81 -52.61
C VAL A 196 12.92 -23.81 -53.74
N ALA A 197 13.03 -25.08 -53.36
CA ALA A 197 13.48 -26.16 -54.21
C ALA A 197 12.44 -27.27 -54.32
N TYR A 198 11.93 -27.47 -55.53
CA TYR A 198 11.13 -28.62 -55.89
C TYR A 198 11.98 -29.85 -56.20
N SER A 199 11.39 -31.02 -55.99
CA SER A 199 11.90 -32.30 -56.47
C SER A 199 10.76 -33.11 -57.08
N ASN A 200 10.81 -33.25 -58.42
CA ASN A 200 9.88 -34.05 -59.23
C ASN A 200 8.39 -33.74 -58.95
N VAL A 201 8.01 -32.47 -59.03
CA VAL A 201 6.63 -32.04 -58.82
C VAL A 201 5.82 -32.09 -60.12
N SER A 202 4.64 -32.69 -60.06
CA SER A 202 3.61 -32.55 -61.10
C SER A 202 2.55 -31.60 -60.58
N ALA A 203 2.26 -30.53 -61.33
CA ALA A 203 1.31 -29.51 -60.91
C ALA A 203 0.31 -29.16 -62.01
N ARG A 204 -0.77 -28.48 -61.65
CA ARG A 204 -1.71 -27.84 -62.58
C ARG A 204 -1.80 -26.36 -62.24
N ALA A 205 -1.44 -25.53 -63.21
CA ALA A 205 -1.59 -24.09 -63.12
C ALA A 205 -2.94 -23.68 -63.71
N ALA A 206 -3.63 -22.78 -63.02
CA ALA A 206 -4.85 -22.13 -63.47
C ALA A 206 -4.61 -20.61 -63.53
N SER A 207 -4.91 -19.99 -64.66
CA SER A 207 -4.86 -18.53 -64.82
C SER A 207 -5.82 -18.05 -65.90
N ASP A 208 -6.67 -17.07 -65.57
CA ASP A 208 -7.63 -16.42 -66.48
C ASP A 208 -8.47 -17.41 -67.31
N GLY A 209 -8.95 -18.47 -66.66
CA GLY A 209 -9.75 -19.53 -67.29
C GLY A 209 -8.97 -20.52 -68.17
N SER A 210 -7.64 -20.42 -68.20
CA SER A 210 -6.75 -21.43 -68.78
C SER A 210 -6.23 -22.36 -67.68
N GLU A 211 -6.29 -23.67 -67.92
CA GLU A 211 -5.73 -24.68 -67.02
C GLU A 211 -4.85 -25.64 -67.79
N PHE A 212 -3.66 -25.94 -67.27
CA PHE A 212 -2.75 -26.89 -67.89
C PHE A 212 -1.84 -27.55 -66.85
N ASP A 213 -1.44 -28.78 -67.16
CA ASP A 213 -0.52 -29.56 -66.33
C ASP A 213 0.94 -29.19 -66.66
N VAL A 214 1.74 -28.97 -65.63
CA VAL A 214 3.16 -28.62 -65.70
C VAL A 214 3.99 -29.60 -64.88
N GLU A 215 5.05 -30.11 -65.50
CA GLU A 215 6.04 -30.95 -64.82
C GLU A 215 7.22 -30.07 -64.39
N ILE A 216 7.56 -30.11 -63.11
CA ILE A 216 8.59 -29.29 -62.46
C ILE A 216 9.64 -30.21 -61.83
N PRO A 217 10.66 -30.66 -62.59
CA PRO A 217 11.68 -31.58 -62.06
C PRO A 217 12.48 -30.99 -60.90
N SER A 218 12.80 -29.69 -60.97
CA SER A 218 13.56 -28.98 -59.96
C SER A 218 13.31 -27.47 -59.98
N SER A 219 13.56 -26.83 -58.83
CA SER A 219 13.66 -25.37 -58.72
C SER A 219 14.75 -24.99 -57.71
N LEU A 220 15.15 -23.73 -57.76
CA LEU A 220 15.92 -23.05 -56.72
C LEU A 220 15.56 -21.57 -56.83
N LEU A 221 14.60 -21.14 -56.03
CA LEU A 221 14.05 -19.79 -56.07
C LEU A 221 14.34 -19.05 -54.77
N ASN A 222 14.57 -17.75 -54.88
CA ASN A 222 14.58 -16.81 -53.77
C ASN A 222 13.55 -15.72 -54.05
N ALA A 223 12.88 -15.24 -53.02
CA ALA A 223 11.88 -14.19 -53.19
C ALA A 223 11.80 -13.28 -51.95
N GLN A 224 11.38 -12.05 -52.17
CA GLN A 224 11.03 -11.11 -51.11
C GLN A 224 9.58 -10.66 -51.33
N LEU A 225 8.70 -11.03 -50.40
CA LEU A 225 7.33 -10.53 -50.33
C LEU A 225 7.33 -9.29 -49.44
N GLY A 226 6.76 -8.18 -49.92
CA GLY A 226 6.86 -6.91 -49.20
C GLY A 226 8.25 -6.29 -49.29
N LYS A 227 8.57 -5.34 -48.40
CA LYS A 227 9.85 -4.61 -48.39
C LYS A 227 10.75 -5.08 -47.26
N TRP A 228 11.97 -5.48 -47.61
CA TRP A 228 13.04 -5.80 -46.66
C TRP A 228 14.40 -5.37 -47.22
N ASP A 229 15.16 -4.60 -46.45
CA ASP A 229 16.41 -3.98 -46.92
C ASP A 229 16.24 -3.26 -48.27
N ASP A 230 17.05 -3.63 -49.27
CA ASP A 230 17.03 -3.10 -50.63
C ASP A 230 16.06 -3.87 -51.56
N ASP A 231 15.46 -4.96 -51.07
CA ASP A 231 14.59 -5.84 -51.85
C ASP A 231 13.12 -5.55 -51.55
N GLU A 232 12.32 -5.40 -52.61
CA GLU A 232 10.87 -5.28 -52.50
C GLU A 232 10.22 -5.95 -53.70
N ASN A 233 9.26 -6.84 -53.46
CA ASN A 233 8.60 -7.62 -54.52
C ASN A 233 9.60 -8.38 -55.43
N MET A 234 10.68 -8.90 -54.86
CA MET A 234 11.73 -9.56 -55.62
C MET A 234 11.37 -11.03 -55.87
N LEU A 235 11.69 -11.52 -57.07
CA LEU A 235 11.81 -12.95 -57.39
C LEU A 235 13.15 -13.15 -58.10
N SER A 236 13.86 -14.23 -57.80
CA SER A 236 15.07 -14.63 -58.51
C SER A 236 15.29 -16.14 -58.45
N GLY A 237 16.15 -16.66 -59.33
CA GLY A 237 16.59 -18.05 -59.30
C GLY A 237 16.29 -18.80 -60.60
N THR A 238 16.15 -20.12 -60.51
CA THR A 238 15.90 -20.99 -61.66
C THR A 238 14.81 -22.03 -61.37
N ILE A 239 14.00 -22.33 -62.38
CA ILE A 239 13.00 -23.40 -62.34
C ILE A 239 13.04 -24.20 -63.65
N THR A 240 12.96 -25.52 -63.56
CA THR A 240 12.83 -26.38 -64.73
C THR A 240 11.36 -26.70 -64.95
N VAL A 241 10.79 -26.34 -66.11
CA VAL A 241 9.43 -26.71 -66.51
C VAL A 241 9.48 -27.51 -67.81
N TRP A 242 8.83 -28.68 -67.86
CA TRP A 242 8.87 -29.60 -69.01
C TRP A 242 10.29 -29.84 -69.54
N GLU A 243 11.24 -30.14 -68.65
CA GLU A 243 12.68 -30.33 -68.95
C GLU A 243 13.44 -29.07 -69.39
N SER A 244 12.78 -27.91 -69.47
CA SER A 244 13.39 -26.63 -69.85
C SER A 244 13.78 -25.83 -68.61
N ASN A 245 15.08 -25.63 -68.38
CA ASN A 245 15.57 -24.80 -67.28
C ASN A 245 15.46 -23.31 -67.63
N GLN A 246 14.73 -22.56 -66.81
CA GLN A 246 14.44 -21.15 -66.99
C GLN A 246 14.95 -20.35 -65.80
N THR A 247 15.58 -19.20 -66.05
CA THR A 247 15.83 -18.18 -65.02
C THR A 247 14.54 -17.40 -64.82
N VAL A 248 14.17 -17.04 -63.59
CA VAL A 248 12.94 -16.28 -63.31
C VAL A 248 13.23 -15.09 -62.40
N PRO A 249 12.48 -13.97 -62.51
CA PRO A 249 11.50 -13.69 -63.55
C PRO A 249 12.18 -13.28 -64.88
N ASN A 250 11.64 -13.72 -66.01
CA ASN A 250 12.12 -13.29 -67.34
C ASN A 250 11.51 -11.95 -67.78
N ASP A 251 10.37 -11.57 -67.21
CA ASP A 251 9.64 -10.35 -67.54
C ASP A 251 10.10 -9.10 -66.76
N GLY A 252 10.93 -9.27 -65.72
CA GLY A 252 11.39 -8.19 -64.85
C GLY A 252 10.31 -7.59 -63.94
N LEU A 253 9.15 -8.26 -63.79
CA LEU A 253 8.01 -7.78 -62.99
C LEU A 253 8.07 -8.21 -61.52
N GLY A 254 9.10 -8.95 -61.11
CA GLY A 254 9.25 -9.40 -59.73
C GLY A 254 8.32 -10.55 -59.34
N LEU A 255 8.00 -10.64 -58.05
CA LEU A 255 7.18 -11.70 -57.45
C LEU A 255 5.70 -11.58 -57.79
N ASP A 256 5.12 -10.40 -57.61
CA ASP A 256 3.74 -10.09 -57.98
C ASP A 256 3.73 -8.98 -59.05
N PRO A 257 3.31 -9.29 -60.30
CA PRO A 257 3.19 -8.31 -61.37
C PRO A 257 2.22 -7.16 -61.07
N GLU A 258 1.27 -7.35 -60.15
CA GLU A 258 0.28 -6.35 -59.74
C GLU A 258 0.67 -5.65 -58.43
N TYR A 259 1.89 -5.90 -57.92
CA TYR A 259 2.35 -5.36 -56.65
C TYR A 259 2.30 -3.83 -56.60
N GLY A 260 1.56 -3.31 -55.62
CA GLY A 260 1.62 -1.93 -55.18
C GLY A 260 2.07 -1.87 -53.74
N ALA A 261 3.20 -1.24 -53.46
CA ALA A 261 3.79 -1.16 -52.11
C ALA A 261 2.79 -0.70 -51.04
N GLN A 262 1.99 0.34 -51.36
CA GLN A 262 0.97 0.83 -50.43
C GLN A 262 -0.19 -0.15 -50.27
N THR A 263 -0.73 -0.69 -51.37
CA THR A 263 -1.81 -1.70 -51.32
C THR A 263 -1.40 -2.93 -50.53
N PHE A 264 -0.15 -3.39 -50.72
CA PHE A 264 0.42 -4.50 -49.97
C PHE A 264 0.51 -4.18 -48.47
N ARG A 265 1.04 -3.00 -48.12
CA ARG A 265 1.09 -2.56 -46.71
C ARG A 265 -0.30 -2.43 -46.09
N ASP A 266 -1.26 -1.89 -46.83
CA ASP A 266 -2.65 -1.74 -46.39
C ASP A 266 -3.32 -3.11 -46.15
N SER A 267 -2.87 -4.17 -46.84
CA SER A 267 -3.42 -5.52 -46.71
C SER A 267 -3.17 -6.19 -45.34
N TYR A 268 -2.21 -5.71 -44.56
CA TYR A 268 -1.88 -6.27 -43.23
C TYR A 268 -1.89 -5.24 -42.08
N THR A 269 -2.00 -3.94 -42.39
CA THR A 269 -1.99 -2.86 -41.38
C THR A 269 -3.39 -2.47 -40.89
N CYS A 270 -4.47 -3.12 -41.36
CA CYS A 270 -5.79 -2.82 -40.83
C CYS A 270 -5.92 -3.28 -39.37
N ALA A 271 -6.47 -2.41 -38.53
CA ALA A 271 -6.56 -2.62 -37.08
C ALA A 271 -7.33 -3.90 -36.69
N GLU A 272 -8.21 -4.40 -37.55
CA GLU A 272 -8.95 -5.64 -37.33
C GLU A 272 -8.08 -6.89 -37.53
N ALA A 273 -7.14 -6.85 -38.48
CA ALA A 273 -6.26 -7.98 -38.77
C ALA A 273 -5.04 -8.01 -37.85
N ASN A 274 -4.54 -6.84 -37.42
CA ASN A 274 -3.37 -6.74 -36.57
C ASN A 274 -3.50 -5.58 -35.57
N PRO A 275 -4.32 -5.73 -34.51
CA PRO A 275 -4.61 -4.64 -33.57
C PRO A 275 -3.39 -4.18 -32.77
N ASP A 276 -2.36 -5.02 -32.69
CA ASP A 276 -1.14 -4.77 -31.92
C ASP A 276 0.01 -4.23 -32.78
N LEU A 277 -0.13 -4.10 -34.09
CA LEU A 277 0.91 -3.49 -34.92
C LEU A 277 1.01 -1.98 -34.67
N ALA A 278 2.19 -1.48 -34.30
CA ALA A 278 2.44 -0.04 -34.19
C ALA A 278 2.45 0.61 -35.58
N LEU A 279 1.79 1.77 -35.71
CA LEU A 279 1.73 2.56 -36.94
C LEU A 279 2.35 3.96 -36.74
N PRO A 280 3.20 4.45 -37.67
CA PRO A 280 3.66 3.77 -38.89
C PRO A 280 4.52 2.54 -38.59
N VAL A 281 4.47 1.54 -39.48
CA VAL A 281 5.24 0.29 -39.35
C VAL A 281 6.73 0.62 -39.22
N SER A 282 7.36 0.09 -38.17
CA SER A 282 8.79 0.21 -37.92
C SER A 282 9.39 -1.16 -37.65
N TYR A 283 10.56 -1.41 -38.25
CA TYR A 283 11.41 -2.58 -38.03
C TYR A 283 12.63 -2.25 -37.18
N GLU A 284 12.75 -0.99 -36.72
CA GLU A 284 13.73 -0.61 -35.73
C GLU A 284 13.22 -1.07 -34.37
N CYS A 285 13.81 -2.16 -33.86
CA CYS A 285 13.43 -2.76 -32.58
C CYS A 285 13.97 -1.92 -31.43
N PRO A 286 13.10 -1.24 -30.66
CA PRO A 286 13.55 -0.47 -29.52
C PRO A 286 14.14 -1.38 -28.45
N SER A 287 15.03 -0.81 -27.63
CA SER A 287 15.53 -1.47 -26.43
C SER A 287 14.38 -1.83 -25.47
N LEU A 288 14.53 -2.93 -24.74
CA LEU A 288 13.63 -3.32 -23.65
C LEU A 288 13.86 -2.49 -22.39
N ALA A 289 15.03 -1.86 -22.23
CA ALA A 289 15.44 -1.18 -21.01
C ALA A 289 14.41 -0.13 -20.52
N PRO A 290 13.81 0.73 -21.39
CA PRO A 290 12.77 1.66 -20.94
C PRO A 290 11.54 0.98 -20.31
N ARG A 291 11.11 -0.17 -20.85
CA ARG A 291 9.96 -0.92 -20.34
C ARG A 291 10.30 -1.69 -19.07
N LEU A 292 11.50 -2.27 -19.02
CA LEU A 292 12.02 -2.92 -17.83
C LEU A 292 12.17 -1.92 -16.69
N ALA A 293 12.66 -0.71 -16.94
CA ALA A 293 12.71 0.36 -15.95
C ALA A 293 11.33 0.80 -15.46
N GLU A 294 10.35 0.97 -16.37
CA GLU A 294 8.96 1.33 -16.04
C GLU A 294 8.29 0.28 -15.13
N GLY A 295 8.59 -1.01 -15.31
CA GLY A 295 8.10 -2.09 -14.45
C GLY A 295 8.91 -2.30 -13.17
N ALA A 296 10.26 -2.23 -13.26
CA ALA A 296 11.17 -2.49 -12.16
C ALA A 296 11.07 -1.43 -11.06
N ALA A 297 11.05 -0.15 -11.42
CA ALA A 297 11.07 0.94 -10.46
C ALA A 297 9.97 0.84 -9.39
N PRO A 298 8.67 0.70 -9.74
CA PRO A 298 7.64 0.61 -8.73
C PRO A 298 7.68 -0.68 -7.92
N LEU A 299 8.03 -1.80 -8.55
CA LEU A 299 8.18 -3.09 -7.88
C LEU A 299 9.34 -3.09 -6.87
N SER A 300 10.48 -2.49 -7.21
CA SER A 300 11.62 -2.30 -6.31
C SER A 300 11.22 -1.50 -5.06
N LEU A 301 10.47 -0.41 -5.23
CA LEU A 301 10.02 0.44 -4.12
C LEU A 301 8.98 -0.25 -3.24
N GLN A 302 8.06 -1.00 -3.85
CA GLN A 302 7.10 -1.83 -3.09
C GLN A 302 7.84 -2.88 -2.25
N ALA A 303 8.81 -3.58 -2.86
CA ALA A 303 9.65 -4.54 -2.15
C ALA A 303 10.46 -3.85 -1.03
N PHE A 304 11.04 -2.67 -1.28
CA PHE A 304 11.76 -1.90 -0.25
C PHE A 304 10.86 -1.60 0.96
N GLY A 305 9.70 -0.99 0.72
CA GLY A 305 8.79 -0.59 1.80
C GLY A 305 8.38 -1.78 2.67
N GLN A 306 7.98 -2.89 2.04
CA GLN A 306 7.59 -4.12 2.73
C GLN A 306 8.76 -4.74 3.53
N LEU A 307 9.97 -4.74 2.99
CA LEU A 307 11.12 -5.34 3.67
C LEU A 307 11.70 -4.47 4.78
N VAL A 308 11.57 -3.14 4.68
CA VAL A 308 11.87 -2.26 5.81
C VAL A 308 10.92 -2.52 6.98
N ASP A 309 9.65 -2.83 6.69
CA ASP A 309 8.67 -3.18 7.73
C ASP A 309 9.04 -4.48 8.44
N GLU A 310 9.46 -5.49 7.69
CA GLU A 310 9.95 -6.75 8.26
C GLU A 310 11.20 -6.56 9.12
N ILE A 311 12.12 -5.67 8.73
CA ILE A 311 13.29 -5.31 9.56
C ILE A 311 12.87 -4.48 10.78
N ASP A 312 11.83 -3.66 10.68
CA ASP A 312 11.28 -2.94 11.84
C ASP A 312 10.73 -3.92 12.88
N LEU A 313 10.03 -4.96 12.44
CA LEU A 313 9.40 -5.98 13.28
C LEU A 313 10.35 -7.08 13.77
N ALA A 314 11.53 -7.25 13.18
CA ALA A 314 12.45 -8.33 13.56
C ALA A 314 12.97 -8.19 15.01
N GLU A 315 12.56 -9.08 15.91
CA GLU A 315 12.91 -9.07 17.34
C GLU A 315 14.37 -9.50 17.63
N ASP A 316 15.03 -10.20 16.70
CA ASP A 316 16.39 -10.72 16.91
C ASP A 316 17.47 -9.68 16.59
N CYS A 317 17.30 -8.93 15.49
CA CYS A 317 18.30 -7.99 14.97
C CYS A 317 17.76 -6.64 14.49
N GLY A 318 16.44 -6.51 14.37
CA GLY A 318 15.77 -5.35 13.79
C GLY A 318 15.56 -4.20 14.77
N PHE A 319 14.74 -3.22 14.40
CA PHE A 319 14.43 -2.09 15.28
C PHE A 319 13.64 -2.52 16.52
N SER A 320 12.87 -3.61 16.43
CA SER A 320 12.17 -4.23 17.56
C SER A 320 13.08 -5.10 18.45
N ALA A 321 14.36 -5.27 18.12
CA ALA A 321 15.25 -6.06 18.94
C ALA A 321 15.55 -5.37 20.28
N PRO A 322 15.50 -6.06 21.43
CA PRO A 322 15.67 -5.41 22.74
C PRO A 322 16.97 -4.62 22.91
N HIS A 323 18.06 -5.05 22.28
CA HIS A 323 19.34 -4.34 22.34
C HIS A 323 19.37 -3.08 21.45
N ILE A 324 18.46 -2.96 20.48
CA ILE A 324 18.24 -1.75 19.69
C ILE A 324 17.22 -0.86 20.41
N LEU A 325 16.02 -1.40 20.71
CA LEU A 325 14.91 -0.68 21.37
C LEU A 325 15.33 0.07 22.63
N ASN A 326 16.16 -0.54 23.49
CA ASN A 326 16.57 0.04 24.76
C ASN A 326 17.76 1.02 24.67
N ASN A 327 18.32 1.25 23.48
CA ASN A 327 19.47 2.13 23.29
C ASN A 327 19.24 3.24 22.24
N PRO A 328 18.10 3.97 22.27
CA PRO A 328 17.89 5.10 21.38
C PRO A 328 18.80 6.27 21.78
N THR A 329 19.24 7.04 20.79
CA THR A 329 19.77 8.38 21.04
C THR A 329 18.60 9.35 21.10
N VAL A 330 18.27 9.83 22.30
CA VAL A 330 17.18 10.78 22.53
C VAL A 330 17.72 12.21 22.55
N THR A 331 17.08 13.13 21.82
CA THR A 331 17.33 14.57 21.87
C THR A 331 16.06 15.33 22.21
N GLY A 332 16.20 16.49 22.86
CA GLY A 332 15.07 17.30 23.34
C GLY A 332 15.01 17.39 24.86
N THR A 333 14.05 18.16 25.37
CA THR A 333 13.77 18.29 26.80
C THR A 333 12.67 17.31 27.19
N LEU A 334 12.83 16.62 28.33
CA LEU A 334 11.81 15.73 28.88
C LEU A 334 10.45 16.45 29.01
N GLY A 335 9.40 15.86 28.44
CA GLY A 335 8.04 16.36 28.41
C GLY A 335 7.73 17.46 27.40
N GLU A 336 8.73 17.94 26.66
CA GLU A 336 8.54 18.98 25.65
C GLU A 336 8.41 18.40 24.24
N ARG A 337 7.70 19.16 23.38
CA ARG A 337 7.50 18.85 21.96
C ARG A 337 8.79 19.07 21.16
N GLY A 338 8.94 18.33 20.06
CA GLY A 338 10.03 18.50 19.10
C GLY A 338 11.30 17.70 19.44
N GLY A 339 11.21 16.82 20.43
CA GLY A 339 12.24 15.83 20.69
C GLY A 339 12.29 14.76 19.60
N THR A 340 13.41 14.02 19.58
CA THR A 340 13.62 12.92 18.66
C THR A 340 14.23 11.73 19.38
N ALA A 341 13.89 10.52 18.95
CA ALA A 341 14.60 9.30 19.30
C ALA A 341 15.10 8.63 18.03
N THR A 342 16.40 8.33 17.99
CA THR A 342 17.03 7.65 16.86
C THR A 342 17.58 6.29 17.29
N TRP A 343 17.09 5.25 16.64
CA TRP A 343 17.60 3.88 16.75
C TRP A 343 18.50 3.57 15.56
N THR A 344 19.55 2.78 15.79
CA THR A 344 20.57 2.47 14.77
C THR A 344 20.86 0.98 14.73
N ILE A 345 20.62 0.35 13.59
CA ILE A 345 21.04 -1.02 13.28
C ILE A 345 22.45 -0.93 12.70
N SER A 346 23.46 -1.00 13.58
CA SER A 346 24.88 -0.88 13.18
C SER A 346 25.52 -2.20 12.75
N GLN A 347 24.92 -3.33 13.14
CA GLN A 347 25.29 -4.66 12.69
C GLN A 347 24.25 -5.13 11.66
N PRO A 348 24.66 -5.80 10.56
CA PRO A 348 23.70 -6.28 9.57
C PRO A 348 22.62 -7.17 10.19
N CYS A 349 21.36 -6.83 9.94
CA CYS A 349 20.19 -7.63 10.33
C CYS A 349 19.71 -8.43 9.13
N THR A 350 19.77 -9.76 9.20
CA THR A 350 19.35 -10.65 8.12
C THR A 350 18.01 -11.29 8.47
N VAL A 351 17.03 -11.12 7.58
CA VAL A 351 15.73 -11.81 7.63
C VAL A 351 15.65 -12.77 6.44
N THR A 352 15.23 -14.01 6.70
CA THR A 352 15.23 -15.09 5.69
C THR A 352 13.92 -15.86 5.71
N TRP A 353 13.36 -16.08 4.52
CA TRP A 353 12.17 -16.89 4.27
C TRP A 353 12.53 -18.04 3.32
N SER A 354 12.57 -19.26 3.84
CA SER A 354 12.95 -20.45 3.05
C SER A 354 11.81 -20.99 2.17
N GLN A 355 10.60 -20.49 2.36
CA GLN A 355 9.40 -20.81 1.59
C GLN A 355 8.51 -19.55 1.53
N PRO A 356 7.58 -19.46 0.56
CA PRO A 356 6.61 -18.37 0.50
C PRO A 356 5.91 -18.14 1.85
N THR A 357 6.13 -16.96 2.43
CA THR A 357 5.62 -16.59 3.76
C THR A 357 4.79 -15.32 3.64
N VAL A 358 3.60 -15.30 4.24
CA VAL A 358 2.80 -14.08 4.32
C VAL A 358 3.47 -13.14 5.30
N ILE A 359 3.84 -11.94 4.84
CA ILE A 359 4.47 -10.90 5.67
C ILE A 359 3.50 -9.75 5.99
N ASP A 360 2.45 -9.58 5.17
CA ASP A 360 1.42 -8.57 5.39
C ASP A 360 0.07 -9.06 4.84
N GLU A 361 -1.03 -8.58 5.43
CA GLU A 361 -2.40 -8.83 4.98
C GLU A 361 -3.25 -7.56 5.22
N ASP A 362 -3.79 -7.00 4.14
CA ASP A 362 -4.60 -5.78 4.22
C ASP A 362 -6.05 -6.07 4.64
N CYS A 363 -6.83 -4.99 4.87
CA CYS A 363 -8.24 -5.11 5.24
C CYS A 363 -9.14 -5.73 4.15
N ASN A 364 -8.67 -5.82 2.92
CA ASN A 364 -9.36 -6.46 1.80
C ASN A 364 -8.99 -7.95 1.67
N GLY A 365 -8.12 -8.47 2.54
CA GLY A 365 -7.61 -9.85 2.50
C GLY A 365 -6.54 -10.08 1.44
N VAL A 366 -5.97 -9.02 0.87
CA VAL A 366 -4.82 -9.11 -0.04
C VAL A 366 -3.59 -9.40 0.81
N LYS A 367 -2.96 -10.53 0.53
CA LYS A 367 -1.74 -10.99 1.20
C LYS A 367 -0.51 -10.59 0.41
N THR A 368 0.52 -10.11 1.10
CA THR A 368 1.87 -9.92 0.57
C THR A 368 2.74 -11.09 1.01
N TYR A 369 3.48 -11.67 0.08
CA TYR A 369 4.37 -12.80 0.30
C TYR A 369 5.82 -12.40 0.10
N ALA A 370 6.69 -13.05 0.88
CA ALA A 370 8.14 -12.98 0.77
C ALA A 370 8.75 -14.38 0.61
N LEU A 371 9.84 -14.47 -0.16
CA LEU A 371 10.72 -15.63 -0.29
C LEU A 371 12.17 -15.13 -0.47
N GLY A 372 13.16 -15.80 0.11
CA GLY A 372 14.57 -15.42 -0.03
C GLY A 372 15.18 -14.79 1.21
N SER A 373 16.18 -13.93 1.06
CA SER A 373 16.82 -13.25 2.19
C SER A 373 17.12 -11.78 1.88
N VAL A 374 16.95 -10.93 2.89
CA VAL A 374 17.37 -9.53 2.87
C VAL A 374 18.24 -9.25 4.08
N THR A 375 19.30 -8.47 3.90
CA THR A 375 20.18 -8.01 4.98
C THR A 375 20.18 -6.49 5.01
N GLY A 376 19.83 -5.90 6.15
CA GLY A 376 19.71 -4.44 6.28
C GLY A 376 20.56 -3.83 7.38
N THR A 377 20.96 -2.58 7.16
CA THR A 377 21.46 -1.65 8.19
C THR A 377 20.77 -0.30 8.02
N GLY A 378 20.72 0.51 9.07
CA GLY A 378 20.08 1.81 8.96
C GLY A 378 19.74 2.49 10.26
N THR A 379 18.93 3.54 10.15
CA THR A 379 18.46 4.34 11.28
C THR A 379 16.96 4.61 11.18
N LYS A 380 16.27 4.51 12.31
CA LYS A 380 14.88 4.94 12.48
C LYS A 380 14.87 6.13 13.40
N THR A 381 14.25 7.24 12.98
CA THR A 381 14.10 8.45 13.80
C THR A 381 12.62 8.75 13.98
N LEU A 382 12.16 8.80 15.23
CA LEU A 382 10.81 9.20 15.61
C LEU A 382 10.85 10.61 16.21
N LYS A 383 9.88 11.46 15.85
CA LYS A 383 9.74 12.84 16.34
C LYS A 383 8.45 12.99 17.15
N GLY A 384 8.51 13.81 18.20
CA GLY A 384 7.37 14.03 19.08
C GLY A 384 7.70 14.61 20.45
N TYR A 385 6.90 14.26 21.46
CA TYR A 385 7.14 14.60 22.86
C TYR A 385 8.12 13.63 23.50
N VAL A 386 9.15 14.12 24.19
CA VAL A 386 10.06 13.25 24.96
C VAL A 386 9.34 12.71 26.19
N SER A 387 9.07 11.41 26.23
CA SER A 387 8.24 10.80 27.28
C SER A 387 9.02 10.41 28.54
N GLY A 388 10.35 10.22 28.45
CA GLY A 388 11.14 9.66 29.55
C GLY A 388 10.96 8.15 29.79
N ASP A 389 10.02 7.51 29.10
CA ASP A 389 9.88 6.06 29.06
C ASP A 389 10.97 5.49 28.13
N PRO A 390 11.90 4.65 28.62
CA PRO A 390 12.97 4.11 27.78
C PRO A 390 12.47 3.16 26.68
N ALA A 391 11.30 2.52 26.86
CA ALA A 391 10.70 1.66 25.84
C ALA A 391 10.00 2.47 24.76
N GLU A 392 9.40 3.60 25.13
CA GLU A 392 8.67 4.50 24.22
C GLU A 392 9.13 5.95 24.39
N PRO A 393 10.39 6.29 24.04
CA PRO A 393 11.03 7.57 24.39
C PRO A 393 10.36 8.80 23.76
N ILE A 394 9.55 8.60 22.73
CA ILE A 394 8.87 9.65 21.98
C ILE A 394 7.40 9.28 21.79
N VAL A 395 6.50 10.19 22.16
CA VAL A 395 5.08 10.14 21.78
C VAL A 395 4.89 10.97 20.49
N PRO A 396 4.46 10.36 19.37
CA PRO A 396 4.25 11.05 18.09
C PRO A 396 3.34 12.27 18.18
N ASP A 397 3.72 13.36 17.49
CA ASP A 397 2.97 14.64 17.46
C ASP A 397 2.67 15.13 16.04
N SER A 398 2.83 14.25 15.05
CA SER A 398 2.69 14.49 13.61
C SER A 398 2.14 13.22 12.94
N TRP A 399 1.48 13.38 11.80
CA TRP A 399 1.04 12.28 10.94
C TRP A 399 2.17 11.66 10.11
N MET A 400 3.39 12.19 10.18
CA MET A 400 4.59 11.60 9.59
C MET A 400 5.72 11.62 10.63
N PRO A 401 5.51 10.93 11.77
CA PRO A 401 6.39 11.08 12.92
C PRO A 401 7.73 10.36 12.72
N ALA A 402 7.78 9.38 11.82
CA ALA A 402 8.93 8.52 11.59
C ALA A 402 9.63 8.82 10.27
N THR A 403 10.96 8.80 10.31
CA THR A 403 11.83 8.70 9.13
C THR A 403 12.69 7.46 9.30
N VAL A 404 12.72 6.57 8.31
CA VAL A 404 13.60 5.38 8.31
C VAL A 404 14.54 5.48 7.13
N GLN A 405 15.84 5.50 7.38
CA GLN A 405 16.88 5.40 6.36
C GLN A 405 17.46 4.00 6.42
N MET A 406 17.42 3.26 5.31
CA MET A 406 17.91 1.89 5.25
C MET A 406 18.87 1.69 4.07
N ASN A 407 19.80 0.76 4.24
CA ASN A 407 20.57 0.13 3.17
C ASN A 407 20.30 -1.37 3.26
N LEU A 408 19.78 -1.94 2.18
CA LEU A 408 19.36 -3.33 2.05
C LEU A 408 20.23 -4.01 0.98
N ASN A 409 20.71 -5.20 1.30
CA ASN A 409 21.40 -6.10 0.39
C ASN A 409 20.54 -7.37 0.22
N PHE A 410 20.33 -7.78 -1.03
CA PHE A 410 19.42 -8.84 -1.41
C PHE A 410 20.16 -10.11 -1.82
N ASP A 411 19.63 -11.25 -1.40
CA ASP A 411 20.06 -12.58 -1.85
C ASP A 411 18.83 -13.41 -2.22
N ASN A 412 18.57 -13.51 -3.52
CA ASN A 412 17.46 -14.26 -4.12
C ASN A 412 16.10 -13.94 -3.46
N MET A 413 15.80 -12.66 -3.33
CA MET A 413 14.63 -12.13 -2.63
C MET A 413 13.47 -11.87 -3.58
N SER A 414 12.30 -12.44 -3.32
CA SER A 414 11.06 -12.23 -4.07
C SER A 414 9.97 -11.63 -3.19
N VAL A 415 9.25 -10.62 -3.71
CA VAL A 415 8.06 -10.04 -3.08
C VAL A 415 6.91 -10.00 -4.10
N TRP A 416 5.72 -10.44 -3.70
CA TRP A 416 4.52 -10.40 -4.55
C TRP A 416 3.24 -10.34 -3.71
N THR A 417 2.10 -10.00 -4.34
CA THR A 417 0.79 -9.96 -3.67
C THR A 417 -0.18 -10.98 -4.25
N SER A 418 -1.12 -11.46 -3.44
CA SER A 418 -2.09 -12.52 -3.79
C SER A 418 -3.07 -12.18 -4.92
N ASN A 419 -3.23 -10.90 -5.25
CA ASN A 419 -4.25 -10.39 -6.16
C ASN A 419 -3.71 -10.04 -7.56
N VAL A 420 -2.41 -10.19 -7.79
CA VAL A 420 -1.78 -9.88 -9.08
C VAL A 420 -0.78 -10.97 -9.43
N ASP A 421 -0.75 -11.39 -10.69
CA ASP A 421 0.20 -12.40 -11.19
C ASP A 421 1.56 -11.75 -11.53
N ARG A 422 2.03 -10.87 -10.66
CA ARG A 422 3.32 -10.17 -10.80
C ARG A 422 4.25 -10.52 -9.66
N THR A 423 5.42 -11.02 -10.01
CA THR A 423 6.49 -11.31 -9.06
C THR A 423 7.69 -10.43 -9.36
N PHE A 424 8.24 -9.80 -8.33
CA PHE A 424 9.51 -9.10 -8.41
C PHE A 424 10.55 -9.87 -7.61
N THR A 425 11.58 -10.36 -8.30
CA THR A 425 12.68 -11.09 -7.69
C THR A 425 13.98 -10.33 -7.88
N VAL A 426 14.66 -10.00 -6.79
CA VAL A 426 16.04 -9.50 -6.77
C VAL A 426 16.96 -10.68 -6.50
N LEU A 427 17.66 -11.14 -7.53
CA LEU A 427 18.62 -12.24 -7.42
C LEU A 427 19.83 -11.83 -6.58
N SER A 428 20.32 -10.61 -6.81
CA SER A 428 21.36 -9.95 -6.01
C SER A 428 21.31 -8.45 -6.21
N GLY A 429 21.86 -7.67 -5.29
CA GLY A 429 22.04 -6.23 -5.45
C GLY A 429 21.85 -5.47 -4.15
N GLU A 430 21.89 -4.14 -4.24
CA GLU A 430 21.70 -3.26 -3.10
C GLU A 430 20.66 -2.18 -3.41
N MET A 431 19.91 -1.80 -2.38
CA MET A 431 19.02 -0.64 -2.40
C MET A 431 19.21 0.16 -1.12
N ASP A 432 19.28 1.47 -1.24
CA ASP A 432 19.31 2.37 -0.09
C ASP A 432 18.34 3.53 -0.27
N GLY A 433 17.90 4.13 0.81
CA GLY A 433 17.02 5.29 0.73
C GLY A 433 16.24 5.55 1.99
N GLN A 434 15.39 6.57 1.91
CA GLN A 434 14.61 7.05 3.03
C GLN A 434 13.11 6.75 2.80
N ILE A 435 12.46 6.16 3.80
CA ILE A 435 11.00 6.10 3.86
C ILE A 435 10.45 6.98 4.98
N GLN A 436 9.31 7.60 4.68
CA GLN A 436 8.52 8.35 5.66
C GLN A 436 7.08 7.84 5.60
N PRO A 437 6.73 6.85 6.46
CA PRO A 437 5.37 6.36 6.52
C PRO A 437 4.46 7.42 7.14
N ARG A 438 3.23 7.50 6.62
CA ARG A 438 2.16 8.25 7.24
C ARG A 438 1.49 7.40 8.34
N THR A 439 1.12 8.06 9.41
CA THR A 439 0.30 7.51 10.48
C THR A 439 -1.04 8.24 10.57
N GLU A 440 -2.02 7.55 11.12
CA GLU A 440 -3.35 8.05 11.45
C GLU A 440 -3.56 7.97 12.96
N MET A 441 -4.60 8.64 13.47
CA MET A 441 -4.86 8.69 14.90
C MET A 441 -5.40 7.36 15.40
N ASP A 442 -4.81 6.85 16.47
CA ASP A 442 -5.42 5.86 17.35
C ASP A 442 -6.33 6.61 18.34
N GLU A 443 -7.65 6.44 18.23
CA GLU A 443 -8.63 7.10 19.11
C GLU A 443 -8.47 6.71 20.57
N SER A 444 -7.96 5.51 20.86
CA SER A 444 -7.76 5.05 22.23
C SER A 444 -6.57 5.71 22.90
N LEU A 445 -5.50 5.96 22.14
CA LEU A 445 -4.27 6.60 22.63
C LEU A 445 -4.27 8.12 22.45
N GLY A 446 -5.11 8.65 21.54
CA GLY A 446 -5.15 10.07 21.18
C GLY A 446 -3.89 10.56 20.45
N VAL A 447 -3.14 9.68 19.80
CA VAL A 447 -1.88 9.98 19.09
C VAL A 447 -1.86 9.37 17.70
N CYS A 448 -1.08 9.95 16.80
CA CYS A 448 -0.90 9.41 15.44
C CYS A 448 0.14 8.30 15.40
N SER A 449 -0.25 7.10 15.86
CA SER A 449 0.58 5.89 15.92
C SER A 449 0.18 4.81 14.91
N LEU A 450 -1.04 4.85 14.34
CA LEU A 450 -1.51 3.81 13.42
C LEU A 450 -0.91 4.01 12.04
N LYS A 451 0.07 3.18 11.67
CA LYS A 451 0.68 3.20 10.34
C LYS A 451 -0.32 2.86 9.23
N ILE A 452 -0.26 3.58 8.13
CA ILE A 452 -1.04 3.31 6.90
C ILE A 452 -0.13 3.14 5.68
N PRO A 453 -0.59 2.51 4.57
CA PRO A 453 0.20 2.28 3.35
C PRO A 453 0.50 3.55 2.53
N THR A 454 0.18 4.74 3.06
CA THR A 454 0.61 6.02 2.46
C THR A 454 2.03 6.31 2.93
N VAL A 455 2.98 6.35 2.01
CA VAL A 455 4.42 6.45 2.33
C VAL A 455 5.13 7.27 1.27
N THR A 456 6.10 8.07 1.69
CA THR A 456 7.01 8.79 0.79
C THR A 456 8.37 8.09 0.77
N PHE A 457 8.90 7.88 -0.42
CA PHE A 457 10.22 7.34 -0.69
C PHE A 457 11.11 8.45 -1.26
N THR A 458 12.23 8.73 -0.60
CA THR A 458 13.15 9.80 -0.97
C THR A 458 14.56 9.25 -1.16
N ASP A 459 15.22 9.70 -2.22
CA ASP A 459 16.62 9.35 -2.54
C ASP A 459 16.84 7.82 -2.58
N MET A 460 15.96 7.11 -3.28
CA MET A 460 16.03 5.66 -3.38
C MET A 460 17.10 5.26 -4.38
N GLY A 461 18.28 4.93 -3.87
CA GLY A 461 19.40 4.33 -4.57
C GLY A 461 19.13 2.88 -4.92
N LEU A 462 19.34 2.52 -6.18
CA LEU A 462 19.41 1.14 -6.66
C LEU A 462 20.84 0.95 -7.19
N SER A 463 21.49 -0.17 -6.89
CA SER A 463 22.85 -0.42 -7.41
C SER A 463 23.15 -1.90 -7.60
N GLU A 464 23.76 -2.21 -8.74
CA GLU A 464 24.23 -3.54 -9.12
C GLU A 464 23.16 -4.64 -8.92
N MET A 465 21.91 -4.35 -9.32
CA MET A 465 20.81 -5.29 -9.12
C MET A 465 20.61 -6.20 -10.32
N ASP A 466 20.66 -7.52 -10.09
CA ASP A 466 20.20 -8.53 -11.02
C ASP A 466 18.76 -8.89 -10.64
N ILE A 467 17.81 -8.57 -11.51
CA ILE A 467 16.38 -8.72 -11.24
C ILE A 467 15.70 -9.64 -12.24
N LEU A 468 14.64 -10.31 -11.79
CA LEU A 468 13.71 -11.08 -12.58
C LEU A 468 12.29 -10.56 -12.30
N ILE A 469 11.62 -10.08 -13.35
CA ILE A 469 10.24 -9.62 -13.32
C ILE A 469 9.39 -10.68 -13.99
N GLU A 470 8.37 -11.17 -13.29
CA GLU A 470 7.41 -12.11 -13.85
C GLU A 470 6.04 -11.44 -13.94
N ASN A 471 5.36 -11.56 -15.08
CA ASN A 471 4.00 -11.07 -15.28
C ASN A 471 3.26 -12.01 -16.23
N GLU A 472 2.14 -12.58 -15.80
CA GLU A 472 1.30 -13.48 -16.64
C GLU A 472 2.09 -14.63 -17.30
N GLY A 473 3.10 -15.17 -16.59
CA GLY A 473 3.97 -16.25 -17.07
C GLY A 473 5.10 -15.82 -18.02
N VAL A 474 5.26 -14.52 -18.27
CA VAL A 474 6.43 -13.94 -18.93
C VAL A 474 7.44 -13.51 -17.87
N SER A 475 8.63 -14.10 -17.88
CA SER A 475 9.74 -13.76 -16.99
C SER A 475 10.85 -13.05 -17.76
N LEU A 476 11.17 -11.81 -17.40
CA LEU A 476 12.22 -11.00 -18.00
C LEU A 476 13.30 -10.69 -16.96
N SER A 477 14.56 -10.90 -17.32
CA SER A 477 15.68 -10.47 -16.48
C SER A 477 16.21 -9.13 -16.95
N ALA A 478 16.65 -8.31 -16.00
CA ALA A 478 17.30 -7.04 -16.28
C ALA A 478 18.44 -6.83 -15.28
N PHE A 479 19.46 -6.10 -15.70
CA PHE A 479 20.51 -5.62 -14.80
C PHE A 479 20.34 -4.12 -14.59
N ILE A 480 20.16 -3.69 -13.34
CA ILE A 480 20.13 -2.27 -12.96
C ILE A 480 21.52 -1.91 -12.44
N ASP A 481 22.32 -1.24 -13.27
CA ASP A 481 23.65 -0.75 -12.87
C ASP A 481 23.53 0.26 -11.72
N SER A 482 22.63 1.23 -11.89
CA SER A 482 22.34 2.26 -10.87
C SER A 482 20.94 2.85 -11.05
N GLY A 483 20.38 3.43 -10.01
CA GLY A 483 19.16 4.22 -10.10
C GLY A 483 19.03 5.18 -8.92
N LEU A 484 18.39 6.31 -9.15
CA LEU A 484 18.00 7.25 -8.11
C LEU A 484 16.55 7.65 -8.35
N ILE A 485 15.64 7.08 -7.57
CA ILE A 485 14.21 7.25 -7.74
C ILE A 485 13.56 7.85 -6.49
N ASN A 486 12.45 8.55 -6.69
CA ASN A 486 11.60 9.11 -5.65
C ASN A 486 10.16 8.70 -5.94
N ALA A 487 9.42 8.36 -4.90
CA ALA A 487 8.04 7.94 -5.09
C ALA A 487 7.16 8.29 -3.90
N GLN A 488 5.85 8.23 -4.12
CA GLN A 488 4.85 8.37 -3.08
C GLN A 488 3.69 7.42 -3.34
N SER A 489 3.43 6.54 -2.39
CA SER A 489 2.20 5.73 -2.35
C SER A 489 1.10 6.49 -1.62
N GLY A 490 -0.12 6.47 -2.16
CA GLY A 490 -1.26 7.20 -1.59
C GLY A 490 -1.16 8.73 -1.75
N GLN A 491 -2.17 9.43 -1.23
CA GLN A 491 -2.27 10.89 -1.32
C GLN A 491 -1.61 11.60 -0.14
N LEU A 492 -0.67 12.50 -0.44
CA LEU A 492 -0.04 13.40 0.52
C LEU A 492 0.24 14.75 -0.15
N GLY A 493 -0.38 15.81 0.38
CA GLY A 493 -0.30 17.14 -0.23
C GLY A 493 -0.89 17.15 -1.65
N HIS A 494 -0.07 17.54 -2.63
CA HIS A 494 -0.46 17.63 -4.05
C HIS A 494 0.00 16.44 -4.88
N LEU A 495 0.78 15.53 -4.29
CA LEU A 495 1.22 14.30 -4.93
C LEU A 495 0.28 13.17 -4.52
N GLU A 496 0.09 12.24 -5.43
CA GLU A 496 -0.66 11.00 -5.20
C GLU A 496 -0.15 9.95 -6.17
N ASN A 497 0.17 8.76 -5.67
CA ASN A 497 0.63 7.63 -6.48
C ASN A 497 1.69 8.04 -7.52
N TRP A 498 2.75 8.67 -7.03
CA TRP A 498 3.71 9.43 -7.85
C TRP A 498 5.07 8.74 -7.93
N LEU A 499 5.72 8.75 -9.10
CA LEU A 499 7.05 8.17 -9.32
C LEU A 499 7.89 9.07 -10.25
N SER A 500 9.15 9.30 -9.89
CA SER A 500 10.14 9.92 -10.79
C SER A 500 11.57 9.51 -10.47
N GLY A 501 12.49 9.80 -11.38
CA GLY A 501 13.92 9.60 -11.18
C GLY A 501 14.60 9.15 -12.45
N ASP A 502 15.78 8.57 -12.31
CA ASP A 502 16.55 8.04 -13.42
C ASP A 502 17.12 6.65 -13.05
N MET A 503 17.20 5.75 -14.03
CA MET A 503 17.78 4.42 -13.89
C MET A 503 18.71 4.10 -15.05
N LEU A 504 19.78 3.37 -14.80
CA LEU A 504 20.66 2.78 -15.80
C LEU A 504 20.35 1.28 -15.85
N VAL A 505 19.58 0.86 -16.86
CA VAL A 505 19.11 -0.53 -17.03
C VAL A 505 19.76 -1.12 -18.27
N ASP A 506 20.43 -2.25 -18.13
CA ASP A 506 21.19 -2.92 -19.18
C ASP A 506 22.15 -1.96 -19.93
N GLY A 507 22.75 -1.01 -19.20
CA GLY A 507 23.65 0.01 -19.75
C GLY A 507 22.97 1.20 -20.45
N GLU A 508 21.63 1.29 -20.46
CA GLU A 508 20.85 2.41 -21.01
C GLU A 508 20.26 3.31 -19.92
N GLU A 509 20.49 4.62 -20.01
CA GLU A 509 19.95 5.61 -19.08
C GLU A 509 18.49 5.92 -19.44
N VAL A 510 17.58 5.65 -18.51
CA VAL A 510 16.13 5.79 -18.64
C VAL A 510 15.61 6.77 -17.58
N ALA A 511 14.99 7.85 -18.04
CA ALA A 511 14.26 8.78 -17.17
C ALA A 511 12.85 8.24 -16.86
N LEU A 512 12.42 8.43 -15.61
CA LEU A 512 11.10 8.05 -15.10
C LEU A 512 10.30 9.31 -14.68
N PRO A 513 9.04 9.44 -15.11
CA PRO A 513 8.35 8.57 -16.07
C PRO A 513 8.94 8.69 -17.48
N LEU A 514 8.66 7.68 -18.32
CA LEU A 514 9.02 7.73 -19.73
C LEU A 514 8.43 8.98 -20.40
N ALA A 515 9.14 9.52 -21.41
CA ALA A 515 8.72 10.74 -22.09
C ALA A 515 7.27 10.65 -22.60
N GLY A 516 6.42 11.58 -22.14
CA GLY A 516 4.99 11.63 -22.50
C GLY A 516 4.07 10.74 -21.67
N LYS A 517 4.58 10.07 -20.64
CA LYS A 517 3.79 9.32 -19.64
C LYS A 517 3.61 10.14 -18.36
N GLU A 518 2.55 9.82 -17.63
CA GLU A 518 2.31 10.37 -16.30
C GLU A 518 3.23 9.70 -15.26
N PRO A 519 3.66 10.42 -14.21
CA PRO A 519 4.54 9.91 -13.16
C PRO A 519 3.80 8.99 -12.20
N ILE A 520 3.34 7.83 -12.68
CA ILE A 520 2.51 6.88 -11.92
C ILE A 520 3.39 5.88 -11.18
N PHE A 521 3.21 5.74 -9.87
CA PHE A 521 3.89 4.74 -9.05
C PHE A 521 3.28 3.34 -9.26
N ASN A 522 2.03 3.11 -8.84
CA ASN A 522 1.34 1.86 -9.09
C ASN A 522 0.30 2.03 -10.21
N PRO A 523 0.47 1.38 -11.38
CA PRO A 523 -0.49 1.46 -12.49
C PRO A 523 -1.91 0.99 -12.13
N ASP A 524 -2.05 0.12 -11.13
CA ASP A 524 -3.34 -0.41 -10.66
C ASP A 524 -3.88 0.34 -9.44
N TYR A 525 -3.31 1.50 -9.12
CA TYR A 525 -3.77 2.32 -8.01
C TYR A 525 -5.21 2.79 -8.23
N ASP A 526 -6.09 2.32 -7.36
CA ASP A 526 -7.40 2.92 -7.13
C ASP A 526 -7.44 3.57 -5.76
N ARG A 527 -7.80 4.85 -5.71
CA ARG A 527 -7.84 5.63 -4.47
C ARG A 527 -8.76 4.99 -3.43
N ALA A 528 -9.95 4.53 -3.82
CA ALA A 528 -10.92 3.98 -2.87
C ALA A 528 -10.40 2.67 -2.29
N THR A 529 -9.94 1.74 -3.15
CA THR A 529 -9.35 0.47 -2.71
C THR A 529 -8.13 0.70 -1.80
N HIS A 530 -7.29 1.71 -2.07
CA HIS A 530 -6.15 2.05 -1.23
C HIS A 530 -6.56 2.46 0.19
N TYR A 531 -7.61 3.28 0.35
CA TYR A 531 -8.09 3.69 1.67
C TYR A 531 -8.83 2.56 2.40
N ASP A 532 -9.63 1.78 1.68
CA ASP A 532 -10.34 0.62 2.24
C ASP A 532 -9.36 -0.42 2.83
N ALA A 533 -8.13 -0.51 2.31
CA ALA A 533 -7.09 -1.45 2.73
C ALA A 533 -6.63 -1.29 4.19
N PHE A 534 -6.95 -0.19 4.87
CA PHE A 534 -6.54 0.04 6.27
C PHE A 534 -7.65 0.59 7.19
N ASP A 535 -8.83 0.86 6.67
CA ASP A 535 -9.96 1.40 7.45
C ASP A 535 -10.53 0.41 8.48
N CYS A 536 -10.19 -0.89 8.39
CA CYS A 536 -10.66 -1.91 9.35
C CYS A 536 -9.87 -1.95 10.68
N LYS A 537 -8.81 -1.15 10.82
CA LYS A 537 -8.01 -1.12 12.05
C LYS A 537 -8.84 -0.58 13.22
N GLU A 538 -8.73 -1.23 14.37
CA GLU A 538 -9.41 -0.79 15.59
C GLU A 538 -8.93 0.61 15.99
N ASN A 539 -9.84 1.44 16.54
CA ASN A 539 -9.56 2.82 16.95
C ASN A 539 -9.04 3.73 15.83
N PHE A 540 -9.23 3.36 14.56
CA PHE A 540 -8.76 4.16 13.44
C PHE A 540 -9.54 5.46 13.29
N LYS A 541 -8.83 6.58 13.29
CA LYS A 541 -9.36 7.88 12.89
C LYS A 541 -8.44 8.59 11.92
N LYS A 542 -9.00 8.88 10.74
CA LYS A 542 -8.33 9.66 9.70
C LYS A 542 -8.08 11.10 10.15
N VAL A 543 -6.86 11.57 9.94
CA VAL A 543 -6.38 12.93 10.20
C VAL A 543 -6.04 13.65 8.89
N GLU A 544 -6.27 14.96 8.86
CA GLU A 544 -6.02 15.78 7.68
C GLU A 544 -4.74 16.62 7.77
N ASN A 545 -4.14 16.74 8.96
CA ASN A 545 -2.97 17.55 9.23
C ASN A 545 -2.32 17.20 10.58
N ASP A 546 -1.15 17.78 10.86
CA ASP A 546 -0.42 17.60 12.13
C ASP A 546 -1.15 18.14 13.36
N GLU A 547 -2.06 19.12 13.21
CA GLU A 547 -2.79 19.67 14.36
C GLU A 547 -3.74 18.63 14.97
N ALA A 548 -4.30 17.76 14.13
CA ALA A 548 -5.08 16.63 14.60
C ALA A 548 -4.23 15.62 15.39
N CYS A 549 -2.93 15.49 15.10
CA CYS A 549 -2.01 14.59 15.81
C CYS A 549 -1.42 15.18 17.09
N ASP A 550 -1.85 16.37 17.51
CA ASP A 550 -1.26 17.03 18.66
C ASP A 550 -1.74 16.44 20.00
N PHE A 551 -0.85 15.69 20.65
CA PHE A 551 -1.08 15.06 21.95
C PHE A 551 -1.34 16.02 23.12
N SER A 552 -1.29 17.34 22.90
CA SER A 552 -1.63 18.34 23.92
C SER A 552 -3.03 18.13 24.53
N GLN A 553 -4.01 17.61 23.76
CA GLN A 553 -5.34 17.31 24.29
C GLN A 553 -5.25 16.23 25.38
N GLY A 554 -4.56 15.12 25.12
CA GLY A 554 -4.38 14.04 26.10
C GLY A 554 -3.60 14.49 27.33
N ILE A 555 -2.54 15.29 27.16
CA ILE A 555 -1.80 15.90 28.29
C ILE A 555 -2.73 16.81 29.11
N GLY A 556 -3.51 17.66 28.44
CA GLY A 556 -4.42 18.60 29.11
C GLY A 556 -5.56 17.89 29.85
N GLU A 557 -6.18 16.87 29.25
CA GLU A 557 -7.23 16.08 29.89
C GLU A 557 -6.71 15.31 31.11
N ASN A 558 -5.58 14.60 30.99
CA ASN A 558 -5.03 13.87 32.14
C ASN A 558 -4.53 14.82 33.24
N THR A 559 -3.95 15.96 32.87
CA THR A 559 -3.62 17.02 33.84
C THR A 559 -4.89 17.53 34.55
N ALA A 560 -5.98 17.76 33.82
CA ALA A 560 -7.25 18.21 34.39
C ALA A 560 -7.85 17.20 35.37
N ARG A 561 -7.86 15.90 35.02
CA ARG A 561 -8.32 14.81 35.91
C ARG A 561 -7.57 14.81 37.24
N LEU A 562 -6.24 14.87 37.18
CA LEU A 562 -5.38 14.80 38.36
C LEU A 562 -5.41 16.10 39.18
N LEU A 563 -5.68 17.25 38.57
CA LEU A 563 -5.96 18.49 39.29
C LEU A 563 -7.26 18.40 40.10
N VAL A 564 -8.33 17.88 39.48
CA VAL A 564 -9.63 17.64 40.15
C VAL A 564 -9.46 16.70 41.34
N GLN A 565 -8.73 15.59 41.15
CA GLN A 565 -8.39 14.67 42.23
C GLN A 565 -7.60 15.36 43.35
N SER A 566 -6.60 16.17 43.00
CA SER A 566 -5.76 16.87 43.98
C SER A 566 -6.56 17.86 44.82
N LEU A 567 -7.49 18.62 44.23
CA LEU A 567 -8.37 19.51 44.99
C LEU A 567 -9.30 18.73 45.93
N GLY A 568 -9.86 17.61 45.46
CA GLY A 568 -10.68 16.72 46.28
C GLY A 568 -9.94 16.18 47.50
N HIS A 569 -8.70 15.71 47.32
CA HIS A 569 -7.85 15.24 48.41
C HIS A 569 -7.44 16.36 49.37
N ILE A 570 -7.13 17.57 48.87
CA ILE A 570 -6.85 18.74 49.72
C ILE A 570 -8.06 19.06 50.60
N ALA A 571 -9.26 19.11 50.02
CA ALA A 571 -10.49 19.39 50.76
C ALA A 571 -10.77 18.33 51.83
N SER A 572 -10.58 17.05 51.51
CA SER A 572 -10.70 15.93 52.46
C SER A 572 -9.69 16.06 53.63
N MET A 573 -8.40 16.26 53.32
CA MET A 573 -7.39 16.41 54.37
C MET A 573 -7.62 17.63 55.27
N VAL A 574 -8.08 18.76 54.74
CA VAL A 574 -8.41 19.95 55.56
C VAL A 574 -9.66 19.70 56.38
N ASN A 575 -10.63 18.97 55.83
CA ASN A 575 -11.82 18.55 56.58
C ASN A 575 -11.44 17.70 57.78
N ASP A 576 -10.55 16.73 57.61
CA ASP A 576 -10.27 15.72 58.64
C ASP A 576 -9.07 16.06 59.53
N SER A 577 -8.36 17.16 59.26
CA SER A 577 -7.18 17.56 60.03
C SER A 577 -7.58 18.14 61.40
N ASN A 578 -6.96 17.59 62.45
CA ASN A 578 -7.02 18.09 63.82
C ASN A 578 -5.90 19.09 64.15
N ASP A 579 -5.09 19.46 63.17
CA ASP A 579 -4.00 20.44 63.27
C ASP A 579 -4.25 21.55 62.23
N GLY A 580 -4.94 22.60 62.68
CA GLY A 580 -5.36 23.74 61.85
C GLY A 580 -6.50 23.47 60.86
N GLY A 581 -7.00 22.25 60.75
CA GLY A 581 -8.12 21.88 59.89
C GLY A 581 -9.49 22.04 60.56
N PHE A 582 -10.54 21.53 59.92
CA PHE A 582 -11.91 21.67 60.43
C PHE A 582 -12.25 20.74 61.59
N GLU A 583 -11.39 19.77 61.94
CA GLU A 583 -11.48 19.00 63.18
C GLU A 583 -10.59 19.56 64.31
N ASP A 584 -9.86 20.64 64.06
CA ASP A 584 -9.14 21.36 65.12
C ASP A 584 -10.16 22.02 66.06
N MET A 585 -10.01 21.77 67.35
CA MET A 585 -10.88 22.36 68.39
C MET A 585 -10.87 23.89 68.36
N SER A 586 -9.76 24.52 67.96
CA SER A 586 -9.68 25.96 67.82
C SER A 586 -10.56 26.51 66.69
N VAL A 587 -10.81 25.72 65.65
CA VAL A 587 -11.70 26.06 64.52
C VAL A 587 -13.15 25.72 64.87
N LEU A 588 -13.41 24.53 65.42
CA LEU A 588 -14.76 24.05 65.76
C LEU A 588 -15.49 24.89 66.82
N VAL A 589 -14.75 25.49 67.76
CA VAL A 589 -15.39 26.18 68.90
C VAL A 589 -16.01 27.52 68.49
N ILE A 590 -15.48 28.20 67.48
CA ILE A 590 -15.89 29.55 67.12
C ILE A 590 -16.19 29.58 65.60
N PRO A 591 -17.45 29.37 65.18
CA PRO A 591 -17.82 29.58 63.79
C PRO A 591 -17.68 31.06 63.43
N GLU A 592 -17.31 31.34 62.18
CA GLU A 592 -17.27 32.71 61.64
C GLU A 592 -18.69 33.25 61.46
N GLU A 593 -19.59 32.39 60.99
CA GLU A 593 -21.00 32.71 60.79
C GLU A 593 -21.89 31.58 61.33
N ALA A 594 -22.98 31.97 61.99
CA ALA A 594 -23.99 31.03 62.47
C ALA A 594 -25.39 31.61 62.24
N GLU A 595 -26.21 30.89 61.46
CA GLU A 595 -27.60 31.26 61.19
C GLU A 595 -28.56 30.26 61.83
N GLY A 596 -29.71 30.74 62.32
CA GLY A 596 -30.74 29.91 62.95
C GLY A 596 -30.54 29.68 64.46
N ALA A 597 -31.64 29.57 65.20
CA ALA A 597 -31.64 29.23 66.62
C ALA A 597 -31.45 27.72 66.82
N ALA A 598 -31.01 27.31 68.01
CA ALA A 598 -30.94 25.89 68.36
C ALA A 598 -32.32 25.23 68.28
N GLY A 599 -32.36 24.03 67.68
CA GLY A 599 -33.60 23.30 67.36
C GLY A 599 -34.28 23.72 66.06
N GLU A 600 -33.77 24.73 65.35
CA GLU A 600 -34.26 25.15 64.04
C GLU A 600 -33.26 24.77 62.92
N MET A 601 -33.75 24.78 61.68
CA MET A 601 -32.87 24.71 60.51
C MET A 601 -32.01 25.97 60.43
N GLY A 602 -30.73 25.79 60.17
CA GLY A 602 -29.76 26.87 60.12
C GLY A 602 -28.49 26.48 59.38
N SER A 603 -27.42 27.25 59.61
CA SER A 603 -26.11 27.01 59.02
C SER A 603 -24.96 27.37 59.97
N LEU A 604 -23.80 26.77 59.74
CA LEU A 604 -22.54 27.11 60.37
C LEU A 604 -21.45 27.25 59.30
N THR A 605 -20.73 28.36 59.33
CA THR A 605 -19.51 28.54 58.54
C THR A 605 -18.31 28.57 59.48
N HIS A 606 -17.34 27.69 59.23
CA HIS A 606 -16.04 27.70 59.89
C HIS A 606 -14.97 28.09 58.88
N ALA A 607 -13.96 28.82 59.32
CA ALA A 607 -12.81 29.20 58.50
C ALA A 607 -11.53 28.62 59.09
N THR A 608 -10.61 28.21 58.23
CA THR A 608 -9.23 27.85 58.60
C THR A 608 -8.26 28.88 58.06
N ASP A 609 -7.32 29.30 58.89
CA ASP A 609 -6.24 30.20 58.51
C ASP A 609 -4.94 29.42 58.33
N LEU A 610 -4.50 29.25 57.07
CA LEU A 610 -3.19 28.68 56.73
C LEU A 610 -2.96 27.25 57.27
N CYS A 611 -3.97 26.38 57.17
CA CYS A 611 -3.86 24.95 57.50
C CYS A 611 -2.80 24.29 56.61
N VAL A 612 -1.87 23.53 57.20
CA VAL A 612 -0.84 22.81 56.44
C VAL A 612 -1.23 21.34 56.32
N VAL A 613 -1.50 20.88 55.10
CA VAL A 613 -1.79 19.46 54.80
C VAL A 613 -0.69 18.86 53.92
N GLY A 614 -0.64 17.52 53.81
CA GLY A 614 0.45 16.77 53.16
C GLY A 614 1.68 16.59 54.05
N GLY A 615 2.29 17.69 54.52
CA GLY A 615 3.25 17.79 55.64
C GLY A 615 4.64 17.14 55.50
N THR A 616 4.82 16.13 54.64
CA THR A 616 6.09 15.38 54.52
C THR A 616 6.52 15.20 53.07
N PRO A 617 7.84 15.26 52.76
CA PRO A 617 8.36 14.91 51.43
C PRO A 617 8.23 13.42 51.08
N GLU A 618 7.98 12.57 52.10
CA GLU A 618 7.76 11.14 51.92
C GLU A 618 6.28 10.88 51.66
N ALA A 619 6.01 10.03 50.67
CA ALA A 619 4.66 9.57 50.36
C ALA A 619 4.07 8.80 51.54
N ARG A 620 2.85 9.19 51.96
CA ARG A 620 2.11 8.52 53.03
C ARG A 620 0.68 8.27 52.61
N VAL A 621 0.13 7.15 53.07
CA VAL A 621 -1.31 6.90 53.02
C VAL A 621 -1.99 7.89 53.95
N PHE A 622 -2.92 8.70 53.43
CA PHE A 622 -3.73 9.60 54.26
C PHE A 622 -5.15 9.06 54.46
N ASP A 623 -5.66 8.28 53.52
CA ASP A 623 -6.96 7.64 53.57
C ASP A 623 -6.91 6.26 52.90
N SER A 624 -7.76 5.34 53.31
CA SER A 624 -7.89 3.99 52.73
C SER A 624 -9.37 3.66 52.60
N ASP A 625 -9.80 3.30 51.40
CA ASP A 625 -11.21 2.98 51.14
C ASP A 625 -11.57 1.53 51.55
N CYS A 626 -12.84 1.16 51.37
CA CYS A 626 -13.36 -0.17 51.69
C CYS A 626 -12.77 -1.30 50.83
N GLU A 627 -12.31 -0.99 49.62
CA GLU A 627 -11.63 -1.94 48.72
C GLU A 627 -10.12 -2.00 49.02
N GLN A 628 -9.66 -1.28 50.05
CA GLN A 628 -8.26 -1.15 50.44
C GLN A 628 -7.42 -0.49 49.35
N THR A 629 -8.03 0.43 48.61
CA THR A 629 -7.32 1.42 47.79
C THR A 629 -6.79 2.49 48.73
N ASP A 630 -5.49 2.69 48.71
CA ASP A 630 -4.84 3.71 49.52
C ASP A 630 -4.76 5.02 48.74
N SER A 631 -5.29 6.09 49.31
CA SER A 631 -5.07 7.46 48.85
C SER A 631 -3.77 7.96 49.45
N ILE A 632 -2.80 8.22 48.59
CA ILE A 632 -1.44 8.59 48.95
C ILE A 632 -1.20 10.06 48.64
N VAL A 633 -0.53 10.74 49.55
CA VAL A 633 -0.11 12.13 49.41
C VAL A 633 1.37 12.29 49.73
N SER A 634 2.03 13.22 49.05
CA SER A 634 3.35 13.74 49.40
C SER A 634 3.41 15.25 49.14
N GLY A 635 4.39 15.93 49.75
CA GLY A 635 4.56 17.38 49.65
C GLY A 635 3.68 18.16 50.63
N THR A 636 3.48 19.45 50.37
CA THR A 636 2.74 20.34 51.28
C THR A 636 1.76 21.24 50.53
N ALA A 637 0.60 21.47 51.14
CA ALA A 637 -0.34 22.50 50.73
C ALA A 637 -0.66 23.42 51.92
N HIS A 638 -0.52 24.73 51.72
CA HIS A 638 -0.90 25.77 52.69
C HIS A 638 -2.28 26.31 52.34
N VAL A 639 -3.29 25.92 53.11
CA VAL A 639 -4.69 26.06 52.73
C VAL A 639 -5.40 27.11 53.58
N ILE A 640 -6.13 27.99 52.90
CA ILE A 640 -7.17 28.85 53.49
C ILE A 640 -8.50 28.32 52.96
N ALA A 641 -9.39 27.95 53.87
CA ALA A 641 -10.65 27.32 53.49
C ALA A 641 -11.80 27.70 54.41
N ASN A 642 -13.02 27.56 53.86
CA ASN A 642 -14.28 27.71 54.55
C ASN A 642 -15.11 26.42 54.48
N ARG A 643 -15.64 25.95 55.60
CA ARG A 643 -16.60 24.84 55.68
C ARG A 643 -17.96 25.38 56.08
N HIS A 644 -18.89 25.40 55.13
CA HIS A 644 -20.28 25.75 55.35
C HIS A 644 -21.10 24.47 55.50
N VAL A 645 -21.83 24.35 56.61
CA VAL A 645 -22.71 23.21 56.88
C VAL A 645 -24.12 23.74 57.10
N THR A 646 -25.12 23.12 56.46
CA THR A 646 -26.55 23.42 56.64
C THR A 646 -27.25 22.24 57.30
N GLY A 647 -28.16 22.50 58.24
CA GLY A 647 -28.71 21.42 59.04
C GLY A 647 -29.54 21.86 60.23
N LEU A 648 -29.89 20.91 61.09
CA LEU A 648 -30.55 21.15 62.36
C LEU A 648 -29.51 21.63 63.38
N ARG A 649 -29.71 22.83 63.92
CA ARG A 649 -28.81 23.41 64.93
C ARG A 649 -29.02 22.71 66.27
N GLU A 650 -27.95 22.26 66.92
CA GLU A 650 -28.02 21.58 68.22
C GLU A 650 -27.21 22.31 69.30
N ASP A 651 -27.77 22.34 70.51
CA ASP A 651 -27.04 22.75 71.72
C ASP A 651 -26.24 21.54 72.21
N ILE A 652 -24.92 21.52 71.99
CA ILE A 652 -24.07 20.37 72.32
C ILE A 652 -24.05 20.12 73.83
N ILE A 653 -24.14 21.17 74.64
CA ILE A 653 -24.04 21.07 76.10
C ILE A 653 -24.89 22.18 76.73
N ASP A 654 -25.75 21.82 77.69
CA ASP A 654 -26.37 22.77 78.63
C ASP A 654 -25.26 23.38 79.51
N LEU A 655 -24.63 24.41 78.97
CA LEU A 655 -23.55 25.18 79.58
C LEU A 655 -24.09 26.32 80.42
N SER A 656 -25.30 26.19 80.97
CA SER A 656 -25.86 27.19 81.91
C SER A 656 -24.89 27.53 83.07
N PHE A 657 -23.97 26.63 83.42
CA PHE A 657 -22.89 26.91 84.39
C PHE A 657 -21.74 27.80 83.83
N LEU A 658 -21.48 27.76 82.53
CA LEU A 658 -20.45 28.53 81.82
C LEU A 658 -20.98 29.81 81.14
N GLU A 659 -22.30 30.00 81.04
CA GLU A 659 -22.93 31.22 80.50
C GLU A 659 -22.33 32.50 81.09
N SER A 660 -22.09 32.54 82.40
CA SER A 660 -21.49 33.72 83.06
C SER A 660 -20.01 33.98 82.69
N ILE A 661 -19.29 32.97 82.21
CA ILE A 661 -17.90 33.09 81.76
C ILE A 661 -17.85 33.41 80.27
N LEU A 662 -18.70 32.78 79.45
CA LEU A 662 -18.78 33.03 78.01
C LEU A 662 -19.29 34.45 77.68
N ASP A 663 -20.18 35.01 78.52
CA ASP A 663 -20.62 36.41 78.42
C ASP A 663 -19.48 37.42 78.57
N ILE A 664 -18.46 37.11 79.39
CA ILE A 664 -17.30 37.99 79.62
C ILE A 664 -16.40 38.03 78.37
N PHE A 665 -16.35 36.95 77.60
CA PHE A 665 -15.52 36.84 76.39
C PHE A 665 -16.29 37.15 75.10
N GLY A 666 -17.58 37.50 75.17
CA GLY A 666 -18.41 37.72 73.98
C GLY A 666 -18.60 36.45 73.13
N ALA A 667 -18.41 35.27 73.73
CA ALA A 667 -18.43 33.97 73.08
C ALA A 667 -19.78 33.28 73.24
N GLN A 668 -20.90 34.03 73.18
CA GLN A 668 -22.25 33.49 73.31
C GLN A 668 -22.58 32.45 72.22
N ASP A 669 -21.84 32.47 71.11
CA ASP A 669 -21.99 31.54 70.00
C ASP A 669 -20.97 30.38 70.02
N ALA A 670 -20.15 30.25 71.06
CA ALA A 670 -19.14 29.20 71.12
C ALA A 670 -19.72 27.83 71.47
N MET A 671 -19.27 26.77 70.78
CA MET A 671 -19.72 25.37 70.90
C MET A 671 -21.14 25.07 70.39
N LYS A 672 -21.46 25.58 69.20
CA LYS A 672 -22.67 25.19 68.49
C LYS A 672 -22.40 23.96 67.61
N SER A 673 -23.26 22.94 67.64
CA SER A 673 -23.25 21.85 66.63
C SER A 673 -24.30 22.12 65.57
N ILE A 674 -24.09 21.52 64.41
CA ILE A 674 -25.12 21.39 63.40
C ILE A 674 -25.12 19.96 62.90
N THR A 675 -26.30 19.35 62.92
CA THR A 675 -26.53 18.02 62.35
C THR A 675 -26.96 18.20 60.90
N PRO A 676 -26.16 17.74 59.93
CA PRO A 676 -26.49 17.92 58.53
C PRO A 676 -27.86 17.31 58.18
N ALA A 677 -28.71 18.07 57.50
CA ALA A 677 -30.11 17.68 57.23
C ALA A 677 -30.39 17.26 55.78
N SER A 678 -29.38 17.26 54.92
CA SER A 678 -29.51 16.83 53.52
C SER A 678 -28.18 16.29 52.99
N GLN A 679 -28.21 15.60 51.86
CA GLN A 679 -26.99 15.07 51.23
C GLN A 679 -26.01 16.17 50.81
N GLU A 680 -26.48 17.36 50.43
CA GLU A 680 -25.65 18.50 50.02
C GLU A 680 -25.34 19.47 51.17
N ALA A 681 -25.55 19.02 52.41
CA ALA A 681 -25.48 19.91 53.56
C ALA A 681 -24.10 20.53 53.76
N VAL A 682 -23.03 19.93 53.24
CA VAL A 682 -21.64 20.36 53.45
C VAL A 682 -21.09 20.97 52.16
N THR A 683 -20.49 22.15 52.28
CA THR A 683 -19.73 22.82 51.22
C THR A 683 -18.39 23.25 51.79
N ILE A 684 -17.30 22.82 51.14
CA ILE A 684 -15.93 23.20 51.46
C ILE A 684 -15.44 24.11 50.35
N THR A 685 -15.17 25.38 50.67
CA THR A 685 -14.54 26.34 49.74
C THR A 685 -13.06 26.42 50.08
N ILE A 686 -12.21 26.06 49.13
CA ILE A 686 -10.77 26.32 49.20
C ILE A 686 -10.55 27.69 48.57
N ASP A 687 -10.28 28.72 49.37
CA ASP A 687 -10.09 30.09 48.87
C ASP A 687 -8.72 30.26 48.20
N SER A 688 -7.71 29.59 48.76
CA SER A 688 -6.37 29.45 48.20
C SER A 688 -5.64 28.27 48.84
N ALA A 689 -4.90 27.52 48.05
CA ALA A 689 -3.95 26.52 48.52
C ALA A 689 -2.63 26.67 47.77
N ASP A 690 -1.58 27.12 48.47
CA ASP A 690 -0.22 27.22 47.93
C ASP A 690 0.48 25.86 48.02
N LEU A 691 0.81 25.29 46.86
CA LEU A 691 1.31 23.94 46.71
C LEU A 691 2.83 23.95 46.58
N THR A 692 3.50 23.01 47.25
CA THR A 692 4.95 22.78 47.08
C THR A 692 5.22 21.28 47.02
N ASP A 693 5.70 20.83 45.85
CA ASP A 693 5.92 19.42 45.51
C ASP A 693 4.74 18.52 45.90
N PHE A 694 3.52 19.06 45.80
CA PHE A 694 2.31 18.37 46.21
C PHE A 694 1.92 17.34 45.16
N VAL A 695 1.74 16.10 45.56
CA VAL A 695 1.25 15.03 44.69
C VAL A 695 0.23 14.21 45.46
N SER A 696 -0.82 13.79 44.77
CA SER A 696 -1.77 12.85 45.31
C SER A 696 -2.23 11.86 44.24
N TYR A 697 -2.40 10.61 44.63
CA TYR A 697 -2.83 9.52 43.76
C TYR A 697 -3.42 8.39 44.60
N THR A 698 -4.03 7.43 43.93
CA THR A 698 -4.60 6.22 44.54
C THR A 698 -3.80 5.00 44.11
N LEU A 699 -3.57 4.04 45.01
CA LEU A 699 -2.99 2.74 44.69
C LEU A 699 -3.94 1.63 45.16
N ALA A 700 -4.28 0.70 44.27
CA ALA A 700 -4.95 -0.51 44.72
C ALA A 700 -3.99 -1.36 45.54
N ARG A 701 -4.55 -2.19 46.43
CA ARG A 701 -3.75 -3.02 47.32
C ARG A 701 -2.76 -3.91 46.56
N GLY A 702 -1.46 -3.68 46.80
CA GLY A 702 -0.37 -4.47 46.22
C GLY A 702 0.21 -3.90 44.93
N GLU A 703 -0.37 -2.83 44.39
CA GLU A 703 0.26 -2.02 43.36
C GLU A 703 1.40 -1.18 43.96
N MET A 704 2.47 -0.99 43.18
CA MET A 704 3.62 -0.18 43.60
C MET A 704 3.66 1.18 42.92
N ASP A 705 3.07 1.29 41.73
CA ASP A 705 3.12 2.47 40.88
C ASP A 705 1.69 2.88 40.52
N PRO A 706 1.36 4.19 40.59
CA PRO A 706 0.04 4.66 40.21
C PRO A 706 -0.13 4.63 38.70
N VAL A 707 -1.37 4.42 38.24
CA VAL A 707 -1.72 4.53 36.80
C VAL A 707 -1.36 5.92 36.27
N GLY A 708 -1.58 6.97 37.08
CA GLY A 708 -1.09 8.31 36.83
C GLY A 708 -0.95 9.15 38.11
N SER A 709 -0.07 10.14 38.06
CA SER A 709 0.13 11.11 39.15
C SER A 709 0.53 12.47 38.60
N LEU A 710 0.17 13.53 39.32
CA LEU A 710 0.55 14.90 38.99
C LEU A 710 1.25 15.52 40.18
N THR A 711 2.57 15.73 40.06
CA THR A 711 3.36 16.42 41.07
C THR A 711 3.37 17.91 40.79
N LEU A 712 2.67 18.69 41.60
CA LEU A 712 2.59 20.15 41.55
C LEU A 712 3.76 20.75 42.34
N HIS A 713 4.84 21.06 41.63
CA HIS A 713 6.05 21.63 42.23
C HIS A 713 5.81 23.02 42.83
N LYS A 714 4.95 23.80 42.18
CA LYS A 714 4.42 25.07 42.69
C LYS A 714 3.08 25.36 42.04
N GLY A 715 2.23 26.12 42.70
CA GLY A 715 0.96 26.61 42.15
C GLY A 715 0.00 27.05 43.24
N ASP A 716 -0.96 27.91 42.88
CA ASP A 716 -2.08 28.28 43.76
C ASP A 716 -3.36 27.66 43.18
N ILE A 717 -4.01 26.79 43.95
CA ILE A 717 -5.28 26.16 43.59
C ILE A 717 -6.40 26.63 44.52
N LYS A 718 -7.58 26.86 43.95
CA LYS A 718 -8.81 27.19 44.69
C LYS A 718 -10.02 26.54 44.02
N GLY A 719 -11.13 26.46 44.74
CA GLY A 719 -12.37 25.90 44.21
C GLY A 719 -13.34 25.50 45.30
N VAL A 720 -14.52 25.02 44.91
CA VAL A 720 -15.56 24.57 45.84
C VAL A 720 -15.73 23.06 45.71
N VAL A 721 -15.67 22.34 46.83
CA VAL A 721 -15.95 20.91 46.93
C VAL A 721 -17.23 20.71 47.74
N ARG A 722 -18.24 20.10 47.14
CA ARG A 722 -19.50 19.71 47.80
C ARG A 722 -19.56 18.18 47.90
N PRO A 723 -19.01 17.59 48.97
CA PRO A 723 -19.18 16.16 49.20
C PRO A 723 -20.66 15.85 49.44
N LEU A 724 -21.11 14.72 48.92
CA LEU A 724 -22.42 14.20 49.27
C LEU A 724 -22.32 13.37 50.52
N MET A 725 -23.07 13.80 51.52
CA MET A 725 -23.21 13.10 52.77
C MET A 725 -24.35 12.10 52.66
N GLN A 726 -24.24 10.98 53.37
CA GLN A 726 -25.26 9.93 53.37
C GLN A 726 -25.95 9.81 54.72
N GLU A 727 -27.22 9.42 54.66
CA GLU A 727 -28.07 9.27 55.84
C GLU A 727 -27.59 8.11 56.71
N ARG A 728 -27.47 8.36 58.02
CA ARG A 728 -27.13 7.36 59.02
C ARG A 728 -28.32 6.46 59.31
N SER A 729 -28.19 5.15 59.07
CA SER A 729 -29.20 4.11 59.29
C SER A 729 -29.79 4.09 60.71
N GLY A 730 -29.00 4.47 61.72
CA GLY A 730 -29.45 4.57 63.11
C GLY A 730 -30.15 5.87 63.49
N SER A 731 -30.09 6.90 62.63
CA SER A 731 -30.66 8.23 62.88
C SER A 731 -31.22 8.82 61.58
N PRO A 732 -32.42 8.38 61.14
CA PRO A 732 -33.04 8.91 59.92
C PRO A 732 -33.22 10.44 59.99
N GLY A 733 -32.85 11.12 58.92
CA GLY A 733 -32.78 12.58 58.80
C GLY A 733 -31.40 13.19 59.12
N THR A 734 -30.43 12.38 59.55
CA THR A 734 -29.06 12.82 59.84
C THR A 734 -28.11 12.38 58.71
N TYR A 735 -27.54 13.34 57.99
CA TYR A 735 -26.65 13.12 56.83
C TYR A 735 -25.19 13.41 57.17
N ASP A 736 -24.59 12.61 58.04
CA ASP A 736 -23.25 12.88 58.60
C ASP A 736 -22.19 11.83 58.21
N ILE A 737 -22.52 10.89 57.31
CA ILE A 737 -21.57 9.91 56.79
C ILE A 737 -20.97 10.45 55.48
N PRO A 738 -19.67 10.76 55.41
CA PRO A 738 -19.05 11.23 54.17
C PRO A 738 -19.06 10.13 53.11
N THR A 739 -19.14 10.51 51.84
CA THR A 739 -18.97 9.61 50.70
C THR A 739 -17.96 10.20 49.71
N PRO A 740 -17.32 9.39 48.87
CA PRO A 740 -16.44 9.88 47.81
C PRO A 740 -17.19 10.57 46.67
N VAL A 741 -18.54 10.55 46.67
CA VAL A 741 -19.34 11.29 45.67
C VAL A 741 -19.25 12.78 45.99
N ALA A 742 -18.75 13.58 45.06
CA ALA A 742 -18.53 15.01 45.29
C ALA A 742 -18.68 15.83 44.00
N PHE A 743 -19.20 17.04 44.14
CA PHE A 743 -19.15 18.06 43.10
C PHE A 743 -17.96 18.99 43.35
N ILE A 744 -17.23 19.29 42.29
CA ILE A 744 -16.12 20.23 42.28
C ILE A 744 -16.48 21.35 41.32
N GLU A 745 -16.65 22.55 41.84
CA GLU A 745 -17.08 23.72 41.08
C GLU A 745 -16.01 24.81 41.10
N GLY A 746 -15.75 25.39 39.93
CA GLY A 746 -14.86 26.53 39.78
C GLY A 746 -13.43 26.26 40.26
N LEU A 747 -12.90 25.05 40.02
CA LEU A 747 -11.49 24.75 40.27
C LEU A 747 -10.66 25.67 39.40
N GLU A 748 -9.90 26.55 40.05
CA GLU A 748 -8.95 27.44 39.38
C GLU A 748 -7.53 27.13 39.86
N ILE A 749 -6.61 27.01 38.91
CA ILE A 749 -5.17 26.97 39.20
C ILE A 749 -4.42 27.93 38.28
N PHE A 750 -3.41 28.62 38.80
CA PHE A 750 -2.63 29.61 38.04
C PHE A 750 -1.11 29.39 38.18
N ASN A 751 -0.39 29.59 37.08
CA ASN A 751 1.08 29.60 37.00
C ASN A 751 1.76 28.40 37.71
N ALA A 752 1.16 27.21 37.58
CA ALA A 752 1.68 26.02 38.22
C ALA A 752 2.74 25.33 37.34
N GLU A 753 3.81 24.86 37.97
CA GLU A 753 4.75 23.94 37.34
C GLU A 753 4.50 22.56 37.90
N ALA A 754 4.30 21.58 37.02
CA ALA A 754 4.01 20.22 37.44
C ALA A 754 4.71 19.18 36.57
N THR A 755 4.79 17.97 37.10
CA THR A 755 5.23 16.77 36.40
C THR A 755 4.07 15.78 36.36
N LEU A 756 3.58 15.50 35.16
CA LEU A 756 2.58 14.48 34.89
C LEU A 756 3.29 13.15 34.65
N ILE A 757 2.94 12.11 35.40
CA ILE A 757 3.39 10.74 35.18
C ILE A 757 2.17 9.89 34.84
N GLY A 758 2.27 9.06 33.81
CA GLY A 758 1.22 8.10 33.45
C GLY A 758 1.80 6.99 32.57
N GLU A 759 1.47 5.73 32.87
CA GLU A 759 1.94 4.56 32.10
C GLU A 759 3.47 4.54 31.85
N GLY A 760 4.26 4.91 32.88
CA GLY A 760 5.73 4.98 32.77
C GLY A 760 6.28 6.21 32.05
N LYS A 761 5.42 7.05 31.48
CA LYS A 761 5.79 8.30 30.77
C LYS A 761 5.72 9.47 31.72
N THR A 762 6.56 10.47 31.48
CA THR A 762 6.77 11.67 32.29
C THR A 762 6.76 12.91 31.41
N PHE A 763 5.82 13.81 31.69
CA PHE A 763 5.67 15.08 30.99
C PHE A 763 5.80 16.25 31.96
N LYS A 764 6.72 17.16 31.68
CA LYS A 764 6.75 18.46 32.33
C LYS A 764 5.63 19.32 31.77
N VAL A 765 4.76 19.79 32.66
CA VAL A 765 3.61 20.62 32.30
C VAL A 765 3.68 21.95 33.03
N ASN A 766 3.55 23.03 32.28
CA ASN A 766 3.34 24.37 32.80
C ASN A 766 1.86 24.72 32.63
N ILE A 767 1.15 24.78 33.74
CA ILE A 767 -0.27 25.11 33.78
C ILE A 767 -0.37 26.61 34.02
N GLU A 768 -0.52 27.37 32.94
CA GLU A 768 -0.67 28.82 33.06
C GLU A 768 -2.00 29.18 33.74
N TYR A 769 -3.05 28.42 33.42
CA TYR A 769 -4.40 28.61 33.92
C TYR A 769 -5.23 27.33 33.74
N ALA A 770 -6.05 26.96 34.72
CA ALA A 770 -7.18 26.05 34.52
C ALA A 770 -8.45 26.61 35.14
N TYR A 771 -9.60 26.26 34.56
CA TYR A 771 -10.93 26.44 35.12
C TYR A 771 -11.73 25.18 34.83
N LEU A 772 -12.00 24.39 35.86
CA LEU A 772 -12.60 23.07 35.74
C LEU A 772 -13.80 22.91 36.67
N ASP A 773 -14.82 22.25 36.15
CA ASP A 773 -15.95 21.73 36.93
C ASP A 773 -15.95 20.21 36.77
N ALA A 774 -16.26 19.48 37.85
CA ALA A 774 -16.27 18.03 37.83
C ALA A 774 -17.25 17.44 38.84
N GLN A 775 -17.62 16.19 38.60
CA GLN A 775 -18.38 15.38 39.54
C GLN A 775 -17.71 14.00 39.64
N ASN A 776 -17.32 13.62 40.85
CA ASN A 776 -16.89 12.25 41.16
C ASN A 776 -18.09 11.42 41.64
N GLY A 777 -18.25 10.20 41.14
CA GLY A 777 -19.44 9.38 41.39
C GLY A 777 -20.70 9.84 40.66
N LYS A 778 -21.81 9.12 40.83
CA LYS A 778 -23.08 9.36 40.12
C LYS A 778 -24.17 9.89 41.04
N ARG A 779 -25.00 10.75 40.48
CA ARG A 779 -26.21 11.32 41.09
C ARG A 779 -27.19 11.76 40.02
N ASN A 780 -28.47 11.42 40.20
CA ASN A 780 -29.56 11.85 39.29
C ASN A 780 -29.34 11.43 37.82
N GLY A 781 -28.57 10.36 37.59
CA GLY A 781 -28.26 9.87 36.24
C GLY A 781 -27.00 10.47 35.60
N GLU A 782 -26.42 11.52 36.18
CA GLU A 782 -25.15 12.13 35.75
C GLU A 782 -24.05 11.73 36.73
N GLY A 783 -22.84 11.42 36.24
CA GLY A 783 -21.76 11.02 37.12
C GLY A 783 -20.42 10.89 36.45
N ASN A 784 -19.35 11.00 37.25
CA ASN A 784 -17.96 10.83 36.83
C ASN A 784 -17.60 11.60 35.55
N HIS A 785 -17.87 12.90 35.55
CA HIS A 785 -17.58 13.77 34.41
C HIS A 785 -16.81 15.02 34.85
N MET A 786 -16.17 15.67 33.89
CA MET A 786 -15.50 16.94 34.04
C MET A 786 -15.71 17.80 32.78
N SER A 787 -15.59 19.11 32.95
CA SER A 787 -15.67 20.08 31.86
C SER A 787 -14.83 21.31 32.18
N GLY A 788 -14.56 22.14 31.18
CA GLY A 788 -13.90 23.42 31.36
C GLY A 788 -12.75 23.65 30.39
N ARG A 789 -11.69 24.30 30.86
CA ARG A 789 -10.54 24.66 30.03
C ARG A 789 -9.25 24.70 30.83
N ILE A 790 -8.17 24.29 30.21
CA ILE A 790 -6.83 24.31 30.80
C ILE A 790 -5.81 24.78 29.76
N LYS A 791 -4.92 25.70 30.13
CA LYS A 791 -3.82 26.15 29.30
C LYS A 791 -2.53 25.49 29.78
N VAL A 792 -2.12 24.44 29.08
CA VAL A 792 -0.91 23.67 29.37
C VAL A 792 0.14 23.96 28.31
N ASN A 793 1.37 24.27 28.73
CA ASN A 793 2.51 24.49 27.85
C ASN A 793 2.23 25.51 26.71
N GLY A 794 1.49 26.58 27.00
CA GLY A 794 1.12 27.59 26.00
C GLY A 794 -0.14 27.30 25.19
N LYS A 795 -0.65 26.05 25.19
CA LYS A 795 -1.82 25.65 24.41
C LYS A 795 -3.08 25.57 25.27
N MET A 796 -4.16 26.19 24.81
CA MET A 796 -5.47 26.07 25.45
C MET A 796 -6.13 24.76 25.01
N VAL A 797 -6.44 23.91 25.97
CA VAL A 797 -7.18 22.66 25.84
C VAL A 797 -8.58 22.89 26.40
N THR A 798 -9.60 22.54 25.61
CA THR A 798 -10.99 22.57 26.07
C THR A 798 -11.36 21.17 26.53
N ILE A 799 -11.85 21.06 27.76
CA ILE A 799 -12.40 19.83 28.31
C ILE A 799 -13.88 19.85 27.99
N ALA A 800 -14.31 18.98 27.07
CA ALA A 800 -15.69 18.93 26.63
C ALA A 800 -16.62 18.61 27.79
N ASP A 801 -17.85 19.12 27.72
CA ASP A 801 -18.87 18.75 28.70
C ASP A 801 -19.16 17.24 28.59
N GLY A 802 -19.17 16.55 29.74
CA GLY A 802 -19.28 15.09 29.81
C GLY A 802 -17.99 14.30 29.61
N THR A 803 -16.80 14.93 29.50
CA THR A 803 -15.54 14.18 29.49
C THR A 803 -15.43 13.36 30.78
N ILE A 804 -15.18 12.05 30.65
CA ILE A 804 -15.15 11.14 31.80
C ILE A 804 -13.95 11.48 32.71
N LEU A 805 -14.23 11.67 34.01
CA LEU A 805 -13.22 12.03 35.02
C LEU A 805 -12.27 10.86 35.28
N ASN A 806 -12.78 9.68 35.59
CA ASN A 806 -12.01 8.42 35.62
C ASN A 806 -12.43 7.52 34.44
N PRO A 807 -11.58 7.31 33.42
CA PRO A 807 -11.91 6.48 32.25
C PRO A 807 -12.33 5.05 32.60
N ASP A 808 -11.81 4.50 33.71
CA ASP A 808 -12.11 3.14 34.20
C ASP A 808 -13.26 3.11 35.21
N PHE A 809 -14.08 4.16 35.25
CA PHE A 809 -15.16 4.27 36.22
C PHE A 809 -16.23 3.20 36.00
N ASP A 810 -16.32 2.30 36.97
CA ASP A 810 -17.43 1.39 37.16
C ASP A 810 -18.22 1.80 38.40
N GLN A 811 -19.53 1.99 38.23
CA GLN A 811 -20.40 2.49 39.31
C GLN A 811 -20.49 1.51 40.49
N GLU A 812 -20.50 0.20 40.21
CA GLU A 812 -20.63 -0.81 41.25
C GLU A 812 -19.34 -0.89 42.07
N ALA A 813 -18.19 -0.95 41.40
CA ALA A 813 -16.88 -0.87 42.04
C ALA A 813 -16.72 0.42 42.84
N PHE A 814 -17.11 1.57 42.28
CA PHE A 814 -17.07 2.86 42.97
C PHE A 814 -17.96 2.86 44.22
N ASN A 815 -19.17 2.30 44.16
CA ASN A 815 -20.05 2.19 45.33
C ASN A 815 -19.47 1.30 46.42
N ASN A 816 -18.72 0.26 46.06
CA ASN A 816 -18.08 -0.61 47.03
C ASN A 816 -16.99 0.10 47.84
N THR A 817 -16.40 1.20 47.32
CA THR A 817 -15.34 1.96 48.01
C THR A 817 -15.80 2.60 49.33
N TYR A 818 -17.10 2.79 49.53
CA TYR A 818 -17.66 3.40 50.76
C TYR A 818 -18.80 2.60 51.40
N ILE A 819 -19.17 1.43 50.85
CA ILE A 819 -20.30 0.64 51.39
C ILE A 819 -19.99 -0.01 52.76
N CYS A 820 -18.71 -0.16 53.11
CA CYS A 820 -18.30 -0.71 54.39
C CYS A 820 -18.41 0.29 55.56
N GLU A 821 -18.71 1.56 55.27
CA GLU A 821 -18.86 2.59 56.29
C GLU A 821 -19.98 2.26 57.29
N GLU A 822 -19.61 2.25 58.57
CA GLU A 822 -20.53 1.81 59.62
C GLU A 822 -21.71 2.76 59.75
N GLY A 823 -22.91 2.22 59.55
CA GLY A 823 -24.14 2.96 59.70
C GLY A 823 -24.68 3.59 58.42
N LEU A 824 -24.11 3.32 57.24
CA LEU A 824 -24.68 3.76 55.95
C LEU A 824 -26.11 3.20 55.73
N SER A 825 -27.09 4.06 55.45
CA SER A 825 -28.49 3.62 55.20
C SER A 825 -28.70 3.00 53.82
N SER A 826 -27.99 3.51 52.80
CA SER A 826 -28.06 3.09 51.40
C SER A 826 -26.88 3.69 50.62
N VAL A 827 -26.57 3.16 49.44
CA VAL A 827 -25.64 3.79 48.49
C VAL A 827 -26.31 4.99 47.80
N ILE A 828 -25.52 5.92 47.26
CA ILE A 828 -26.03 7.04 46.47
C ILE A 828 -26.39 6.51 45.07
N GLU A 829 -27.62 6.81 44.60
CA GLU A 829 -28.16 6.36 43.29
C GLU A 829 -28.08 7.43 42.19
#